data_AF-A0A3R8QLA6-F1
#
_entry.id   AF-A0A3R8QLA6-F1
#
_cell.length_a   1.000
_cell.length_b   1.000
_cell.length_c   1.000
_cell.angle_alpha   90.00
_cell.angle_beta   90.00
_cell.angle_gamma   90.00
#
_symmetry.space_group_name_H-M   'P 1'
#
loop_
_entity.id
_entity.type
_entity.pdbx_description
1 polymer ?
#
loop_
_entity_poly.entity_id
_entity_poly.type
_entity_poly.pdbx_seq_one_letter_code
_entity_poly.pdbx_strand_id
1 'polypeptide(L)'
;MEQHRHWSSARPSRRRVLQASGAFSLAAAFTGTNLTLTPAERALAEEGSDSVKLNILFIGAHPDDEASTLAALGQWGELHDMKVGVITATRGEGGGNAVGLEEGPALGLIREAEERDAVGLAGIEHIYNLDALDFFYTASAPLSREVWGGEELLGRIVRVVRATRPEIIVTMNPSAVEGNHGNHQQAAMYALEAYLCSGDPSVFPEHLEEGFAAWTPQRILRSGANGTGTTGPDSVAEGYVPTVESDLVFGCWDGTPSEAHGKRWSAIKDEAIWTYETQGWAEREGSPSDPEKIASTWMTLLHTRTPLVDPTSGGDAALRGATLPIDGGLPLGTHLEVSPERYEFVAGDPLPVKVVVTAPQGEGLSAGTVTLQGPNGWTASDARALPALDAGESTSVSFDVTVDASVEPGTTARLEATVSIEAEGMAGTSSAPVRAAGALEASIEPLEEIREFREWTENLDLKHLDALVPELFAVGQGRNRDLGITIRNYSTRPHNGSVEITVPDGFSATPSTLEVPTIDAGDSMQSTVEIANTDDSVPTANRGQDGGAWQVKLLAEAEGFRSRRTATMNLVPSRAIEPATTAPVIDGVRDEEEYPGEPIPVDTIWDPVSAAGSTTESVSGDCWLTFDDENLYVFVSVTDDVRGTILPVDDNKRQRRTDSVEIYVDPRGNAANTAETFIAGIMPSMGSMTGPPGAGRDRDNHQGVAEETAPGMEVAVTMADNEEEYSGYDLEVKIPFDVLPDAIDPRHMGFNVLINDSDTQNQAAQVRVGWSTFAGVRADPWRWGQVSLEGLEDAGSEPKDAVLPSTAARSVDSPLSIIQSAGDRVPLGGHSPTSPHLEIVSVERKKDRITAVVHAPVKGAAKLFVWDGENVLAEMERNMPAGERRVNIRVPGLPSVLETTEVTVLASFQSEDTVSAAARRLE
;
A
#
# COMPACT_ATOMS: atom_id res chain seq x y z
N MET A 1 -10.31 18.52 18.23
CA MET A 1 -9.72 17.16 18.17
C MET A 1 -9.05 16.78 19.49
N GLU A 2 -9.82 16.73 20.59
CA GLU A 2 -9.33 16.23 21.89
C GLU A 2 -10.27 15.11 22.37
N GLN A 3 -10.17 13.92 21.77
CA GLN A 3 -10.70 12.69 22.38
C GLN A 3 -10.26 11.35 21.74
N HIS A 4 -9.03 11.21 21.23
CA HIS A 4 -8.49 9.88 20.86
C HIS A 4 -7.01 9.67 21.25
N ARG A 5 -6.60 10.23 22.40
CA ARG A 5 -5.37 9.79 23.09
C ARG A 5 -5.75 8.96 24.30
N HIS A 6 -5.73 7.64 24.14
CA HIS A 6 -5.31 6.62 25.12
C HIS A 6 -6.02 5.27 24.90
N TRP A 7 -5.50 4.46 23.97
CA TRP A 7 -5.38 3.00 24.13
C TRP A 7 -3.93 2.60 23.84
N SER A 8 -2.97 3.23 24.54
CA SER A 8 -1.58 2.79 24.55
C SER A 8 -1.41 1.67 25.59
N SER A 9 -1.81 0.43 25.30
CA SER A 9 -1.25 -0.74 26.03
C SER A 9 -1.69 -2.10 25.49
N ALA A 10 -1.45 -2.40 24.21
CA ALA A 10 -1.11 -3.75 23.75
C ALA A 10 -0.84 -3.73 22.23
N ARG A 11 0.25 -3.09 21.80
CA ARG A 11 0.76 -3.42 20.45
C ARG A 11 0.99 -4.94 20.43
N PRO A 12 0.47 -5.69 19.43
CA PRO A 12 0.84 -7.08 19.26
C PRO A 12 2.36 -7.10 19.08
N SER A 13 3.09 -7.74 19.99
CA SER A 13 4.50 -8.03 19.74
C SER A 13 4.61 -9.50 19.42
N ARG A 14 5.35 -9.85 18.37
CA ARG A 14 5.59 -11.25 18.01
C ARG A 14 6.22 -12.02 19.18
N ARG A 15 6.94 -11.36 20.09
CA ARG A 15 7.42 -11.95 21.35
C ARG A 15 6.29 -12.34 22.32
N ARG A 16 5.20 -11.56 22.41
CA ARG A 16 3.98 -11.94 23.14
C ARG A 16 3.17 -12.98 22.38
N VAL A 17 3.15 -12.95 21.04
CA VAL A 17 2.48 -13.97 20.20
C VAL A 17 3.27 -15.30 20.18
N LEU A 18 4.60 -15.28 20.31
CA LEU A 18 5.50 -16.45 20.40
C LEU A 18 5.59 -17.00 21.83
N GLN A 19 5.54 -16.13 22.84
CA GLN A 19 5.30 -16.55 24.22
C GLN A 19 3.86 -17.05 24.37
N ALA A 20 2.90 -16.49 23.64
CA ALA A 20 1.55 -17.01 23.60
C ALA A 20 1.51 -18.34 22.86
N SER A 21 2.02 -18.49 21.64
CA SER A 21 2.04 -19.79 20.94
C SER A 21 2.91 -20.84 21.64
N GLY A 22 3.97 -20.46 22.37
CA GLY A 22 4.75 -21.35 23.24
C GLY A 22 4.14 -21.64 24.62
N ALA A 23 3.21 -20.81 25.13
CA ALA A 23 2.55 -20.98 26.43
C ALA A 23 1.04 -21.25 26.35
N PHE A 24 0.42 -21.13 25.17
CA PHE A 24 -1.01 -21.37 24.89
C PHE A 24 -1.26 -22.72 24.23
N SER A 25 -0.23 -23.51 23.93
CA SER A 25 -0.38 -24.97 23.90
C SER A 25 -0.76 -25.55 25.28
N LEU A 26 -0.72 -24.74 26.35
CA LEU A 26 -1.17 -25.11 27.70
C LEU A 26 -2.60 -24.65 28.05
N ALA A 27 -3.36 -24.10 27.10
CA ALA A 27 -4.80 -23.84 27.23
C ALA A 27 -5.65 -24.67 26.26
N ALA A 28 -5.30 -25.94 26.07
CA ALA A 28 -6.22 -26.97 25.56
C ALA A 28 -6.03 -28.34 26.25
N ALA A 29 -5.51 -28.36 27.49
CA ALA A 29 -5.59 -29.54 28.34
C ALA A 29 -6.96 -29.61 29.06
N PHE A 30 -8.06 -29.65 28.30
CA PHE A 30 -9.31 -30.22 28.81
C PHE A 30 -9.18 -31.74 28.73
N THR A 31 -8.68 -32.34 29.79
CA THR A 31 -8.76 -33.79 30.00
C THR A 31 -10.22 -34.23 29.91
N GLY A 32 -10.58 -34.97 28.85
CA GLY A 32 -11.68 -35.93 28.87
C GLY A 32 -13.11 -35.39 28.74
N THR A 33 -13.37 -34.35 27.96
CA THR A 33 -14.74 -34.00 27.54
C THR A 33 -14.81 -33.91 26.02
N ASN A 34 -15.77 -34.61 25.42
CA ASN A 34 -16.15 -34.50 24.00
C ASN A 34 -15.96 -33.05 23.52
N LEU A 35 -15.01 -32.82 22.60
CA LEU A 35 -14.80 -31.53 21.97
C LEU A 35 -16.09 -31.15 21.24
N THR A 36 -16.90 -30.29 21.85
CA THR A 36 -18.01 -29.65 21.16
C THR A 36 -17.41 -28.60 20.24
N LEU A 37 -17.39 -28.89 18.93
CA LEU A 37 -17.12 -27.93 17.86
C LEU A 37 -17.78 -26.56 18.17
N THR A 38 -17.12 -25.45 17.90
CA THR A 38 -17.76 -24.11 18.00
C THR A 38 -18.92 -23.99 17.01
N PRO A 39 -19.84 -23.01 17.13
CA PRO A 39 -20.88 -22.79 16.13
C PRO A 39 -20.34 -22.64 14.69
N ALA A 40 -19.20 -21.97 14.48
CA ALA A 40 -18.58 -21.82 13.16
C ALA A 40 -17.88 -23.09 12.64
N GLU A 41 -17.34 -23.94 13.53
CA GLU A 41 -16.78 -25.24 13.16
C GLU A 41 -17.87 -26.30 12.96
N ARG A 42 -18.95 -26.25 13.75
CA ARG A 42 -20.16 -27.05 13.51
C ARG A 42 -20.80 -26.65 12.20
N ALA A 43 -20.87 -25.34 11.90
CA ALA A 43 -21.29 -24.86 10.62
C ALA A 43 -20.42 -25.53 9.53
N LEU A 44 -19.11 -25.29 9.47
CA LEU A 44 -18.28 -25.93 8.43
C LEU A 44 -18.35 -27.47 8.37
N ALA A 45 -18.48 -28.15 9.51
CA ALA A 45 -18.52 -29.61 9.57
C ALA A 45 -19.89 -30.22 9.22
N GLU A 46 -20.96 -29.43 9.29
CA GLU A 46 -22.30 -29.81 8.86
C GLU A 46 -22.43 -29.54 7.35
N GLU A 47 -22.55 -30.61 6.54
CA GLU A 47 -22.97 -30.49 5.13
C GLU A 47 -24.31 -29.72 5.08
N GLY A 48 -24.27 -28.46 4.64
CA GLY A 48 -25.43 -27.54 4.65
C GLY A 48 -25.22 -26.23 5.43
N SER A 49 -24.02 -25.94 5.94
CA SER A 49 -23.66 -24.62 6.45
C SER A 49 -23.36 -23.60 5.36
N ASP A 50 -24.01 -22.45 5.45
CA ASP A 50 -23.77 -21.31 4.56
C ASP A 50 -22.45 -20.54 4.84
N SER A 51 -21.61 -20.93 5.82
CA SER A 51 -20.36 -20.18 6.09
C SER A 51 -19.25 -20.51 5.09
N VAL A 52 -18.69 -19.48 4.43
CA VAL A 52 -17.59 -19.63 3.46
C VAL A 52 -16.26 -20.01 4.13
N LYS A 53 -15.52 -20.90 3.47
CA LYS A 53 -14.12 -21.25 3.78
C LYS A 53 -13.27 -20.98 2.54
N LEU A 54 -12.22 -20.19 2.70
CA LEU A 54 -11.25 -19.87 1.66
C LEU A 54 -9.93 -20.60 1.92
N ASN A 55 -9.17 -20.84 0.85
CA ASN A 55 -7.79 -21.29 0.93
C ASN A 55 -6.81 -20.11 0.92
N ILE A 56 -7.11 -19.12 0.09
CA ILE A 56 -6.27 -17.96 -0.16
C ILE A 56 -7.10 -16.69 -0.01
N LEU A 57 -6.53 -15.68 0.63
CA LEU A 57 -7.13 -14.35 0.76
C LEU A 57 -6.14 -13.29 0.29
N PHE A 58 -6.46 -12.59 -0.79
CA PHE A 58 -5.75 -11.38 -1.18
C PHE A 58 -6.23 -10.21 -0.31
N ILE A 59 -5.32 -9.35 0.16
CA ILE A 59 -5.66 -8.14 0.94
C ILE A 59 -4.95 -6.95 0.29
N GLY A 60 -5.74 -6.04 -0.29
CA GLY A 60 -5.30 -4.81 -0.96
C GLY A 60 -6.06 -3.56 -0.49
N ALA A 61 -5.76 -2.42 -1.10
CA ALA A 61 -6.35 -1.14 -0.71
C ALA A 61 -7.50 -0.69 -1.63
N HIS A 62 -7.35 -0.84 -2.94
CA HIS A 62 -8.28 -0.35 -3.96
C HIS A 62 -8.68 -1.46 -4.96
N PRO A 63 -9.86 -1.32 -5.59
CA PRO A 63 -10.26 -2.15 -6.73
C PRO A 63 -9.27 -1.97 -7.89
N ASP A 64 -8.45 -2.99 -8.19
CA ASP A 64 -7.38 -3.12 -9.20
C ASP A 64 -6.06 -3.69 -8.64
N ASP A 65 -5.84 -3.62 -7.34
CA ASP A 65 -4.57 -4.00 -6.70
C ASP A 65 -4.24 -5.49 -6.87
N GLU A 66 -5.25 -6.35 -7.00
CA GLU A 66 -5.12 -7.79 -7.17
C GLU A 66 -4.80 -8.21 -8.62
N ALA A 67 -5.02 -7.31 -9.60
CA ALA A 67 -5.02 -7.62 -11.03
C ALA A 67 -3.74 -8.34 -11.51
N SER A 68 -2.58 -7.92 -10.99
CA SER A 68 -1.28 -8.51 -11.34
C SER A 68 -1.13 -9.99 -10.94
N THR A 69 -1.94 -10.46 -9.98
CA THR A 69 -1.87 -11.83 -9.45
C THR A 69 -2.91 -12.78 -10.04
N LEU A 70 -3.88 -12.26 -10.81
CA LEU A 70 -5.05 -13.02 -11.26
C LEU A 70 -4.69 -14.24 -12.11
N ALA A 71 -3.61 -14.18 -12.89
CA ALA A 71 -3.12 -15.35 -13.63
C ALA A 71 -2.69 -16.49 -12.70
N ALA A 72 -1.99 -16.20 -11.61
CA ALA A 72 -1.55 -17.22 -10.64
C ALA A 72 -2.73 -17.71 -9.77
N LEU A 73 -3.54 -16.79 -9.26
CA LEU A 73 -4.69 -17.13 -8.42
C LEU A 73 -5.72 -17.99 -9.16
N GLY A 74 -6.01 -17.63 -10.41
CA GLY A 74 -6.92 -18.41 -11.27
C GLY A 74 -6.35 -19.78 -11.63
N GLN A 75 -5.05 -19.89 -11.93
CA GLN A 75 -4.38 -21.18 -12.11
C GLN A 75 -4.49 -22.07 -10.88
N TRP A 76 -4.30 -21.51 -9.69
CA TRP A 76 -4.43 -22.26 -8.44
C TRP A 76 -5.87 -22.71 -8.18
N GLY A 77 -6.85 -21.90 -8.55
CA GLY A 77 -8.26 -22.29 -8.53
C GLY A 77 -8.56 -23.44 -9.48
N GLU A 78 -8.16 -23.33 -10.75
CA GLU A 78 -8.46 -24.32 -11.78
C GLU A 78 -7.70 -25.64 -11.62
N LEU A 79 -6.41 -25.58 -11.28
CA LEU A 79 -5.52 -26.77 -11.28
C LEU A 79 -5.43 -27.47 -9.92
N HIS A 80 -5.78 -26.77 -8.84
CA HIS A 80 -5.60 -27.26 -7.47
C HIS A 80 -6.84 -27.10 -6.59
N ASP A 81 -7.99 -26.70 -7.14
CA ASP A 81 -9.26 -26.48 -6.43
C ASP A 81 -9.13 -25.46 -5.27
N MET A 82 -8.23 -24.46 -5.41
CA MET A 82 -8.07 -23.42 -4.39
C MET A 82 -9.21 -22.40 -4.46
N LYS A 83 -9.94 -22.24 -3.35
CA LYS A 83 -10.90 -21.14 -3.19
C LYS A 83 -10.18 -19.86 -2.78
N VAL A 84 -10.32 -18.82 -3.59
CA VAL A 84 -9.69 -17.52 -3.38
C VAL A 84 -10.76 -16.49 -3.03
N GLY A 85 -10.41 -15.54 -2.17
CA GLY A 85 -11.20 -14.33 -1.96
C GLY A 85 -10.31 -13.10 -1.88
N VAL A 86 -10.95 -11.93 -1.89
CA VAL A 86 -10.30 -10.61 -1.89
C VAL A 86 -10.87 -9.77 -0.76
N ILE A 87 -10.01 -9.11 0.01
CA ILE A 87 -10.33 -7.95 0.82
C ILE A 87 -9.79 -6.71 0.11
N THR A 88 -10.64 -5.71 -0.01
CA THR A 88 -10.29 -4.39 -0.53
C THR A 88 -10.68 -3.36 0.53
N ALA A 89 -9.69 -2.63 1.07
CA ALA A 89 -9.95 -1.73 2.19
C ALA A 89 -10.98 -0.65 1.83
N THR A 90 -10.82 -0.05 0.65
CA THR A 90 -11.65 1.04 0.11
C THR A 90 -12.45 0.55 -1.11
N ARG A 91 -13.23 1.43 -1.74
CA ARG A 91 -13.80 1.18 -3.07
C ARG A 91 -13.15 2.06 -4.15
N GLY A 92 -12.01 2.68 -3.86
CA GLY A 92 -11.31 3.52 -4.85
C GLY A 92 -12.03 4.82 -5.20
N GLU A 93 -12.89 5.32 -4.30
CA GLU A 93 -13.73 6.50 -4.51
C GLU A 93 -12.98 7.83 -4.54
N GLY A 94 -11.73 7.85 -4.05
CA GLY A 94 -10.83 9.02 -4.04
C GLY A 94 -9.95 9.12 -5.29
N GLY A 95 -10.01 8.11 -6.17
CA GLY A 95 -9.28 8.09 -7.44
C GLY A 95 -9.89 8.99 -8.53
N GLY A 96 -9.11 9.23 -9.58
CA GLY A 96 -9.62 9.83 -10.80
C GLY A 96 -10.51 8.85 -11.58
N ASN A 97 -11.43 9.39 -12.39
CA ASN A 97 -12.26 8.63 -13.32
C ASN A 97 -11.77 8.89 -14.75
N ALA A 98 -11.36 7.85 -15.48
CA ALA A 98 -10.83 7.96 -16.83
C ALA A 98 -11.93 8.08 -17.91
N VAL A 99 -13.15 7.60 -17.65
CA VAL A 99 -14.21 7.48 -18.67
C VAL A 99 -15.49 8.27 -18.35
N GLY A 100 -15.57 8.88 -17.17
CA GLY A 100 -16.78 9.58 -16.71
C GLY A 100 -16.51 10.72 -15.73
N LEU A 101 -17.61 11.28 -15.21
CA LEU A 101 -17.59 12.42 -14.28
C LEU A 101 -17.90 12.02 -12.84
N GLU A 102 -18.25 10.75 -12.58
CA GLU A 102 -18.54 10.23 -11.25
C GLU A 102 -17.32 10.36 -10.33
N GLU A 103 -17.57 10.74 -9.07
CA GLU A 103 -16.58 10.89 -8.00
C GLU A 103 -17.15 10.32 -6.69
N GLY A 104 -16.29 10.11 -5.70
CA GLY A 104 -16.71 9.72 -4.37
C GLY A 104 -17.54 8.43 -4.38
N PRO A 105 -18.58 8.32 -3.54
CA PRO A 105 -19.36 7.09 -3.41
C PRO A 105 -19.90 6.52 -4.73
N ALA A 106 -20.25 7.37 -5.70
CA ALA A 106 -20.75 6.90 -6.99
C ALA A 106 -19.66 6.18 -7.80
N LEU A 107 -18.45 6.73 -7.84
CA LEU A 107 -17.29 6.09 -8.47
C LEU A 107 -16.92 4.79 -7.75
N GLY A 108 -16.94 4.80 -6.41
CA GLY A 108 -16.63 3.59 -5.63
C GLY A 108 -17.57 2.42 -5.91
N LEU A 109 -18.87 2.68 -6.11
CA LEU A 109 -19.81 1.61 -6.49
C LEU A 109 -19.59 1.08 -7.90
N ILE A 110 -19.13 1.92 -8.84
CA ILE A 110 -18.72 1.48 -10.19
C ILE A 110 -17.48 0.59 -10.09
N ARG A 111 -16.45 1.04 -9.36
CA ARG A 111 -15.19 0.29 -9.20
C ARG A 111 -15.34 -1.03 -8.45
N GLU A 112 -16.29 -1.13 -7.51
CA GLU A 112 -16.64 -2.42 -6.91
C GLU A 112 -17.18 -3.39 -7.97
N ALA A 113 -18.00 -2.93 -8.92
CA ALA A 113 -18.49 -3.77 -10.00
C ALA A 113 -17.36 -4.17 -10.96
N GLU A 114 -16.49 -3.23 -11.34
CA GLU A 114 -15.31 -3.52 -12.17
C GLU A 114 -14.39 -4.57 -11.53
N GLU A 115 -14.09 -4.47 -10.24
CA GLU A 115 -13.27 -5.48 -9.53
C GLU A 115 -13.96 -6.84 -9.53
N ARG A 116 -15.26 -6.91 -9.25
CA ARG A 116 -16.00 -8.17 -9.26
C ARG A 116 -16.01 -8.83 -10.63
N ASP A 117 -16.11 -8.05 -11.70
CA ASP A 117 -16.02 -8.55 -13.08
C ASP A 117 -14.58 -9.03 -13.38
N ALA A 118 -13.56 -8.27 -12.98
CA ALA A 118 -12.14 -8.59 -13.17
C ALA A 118 -11.78 -9.92 -12.49
N VAL A 119 -12.03 -10.02 -11.19
CA VAL A 119 -11.64 -11.20 -10.40
C VAL A 119 -12.52 -12.41 -10.72
N GLY A 120 -13.76 -12.18 -11.17
CA GLY A 120 -14.67 -13.21 -11.65
C GLY A 120 -14.11 -13.99 -12.85
N LEU A 121 -13.33 -13.34 -13.73
CA LEU A 121 -12.63 -14.02 -14.83
C LEU A 121 -11.56 -15.00 -14.35
N ALA A 122 -11.05 -14.83 -13.13
CA ALA A 122 -10.15 -15.77 -12.48
C ALA A 122 -10.86 -16.78 -11.56
N GLY A 123 -12.21 -16.82 -11.58
CA GLY A 123 -13.01 -17.72 -10.74
C GLY A 123 -13.13 -17.30 -9.28
N ILE A 124 -12.87 -16.04 -8.96
CA ILE A 124 -12.95 -15.50 -7.60
C ILE A 124 -14.34 -14.91 -7.38
N GLU A 125 -15.11 -15.48 -6.46
CA GLU A 125 -16.51 -15.09 -6.19
C GLU A 125 -16.70 -14.35 -4.85
N HIS A 126 -15.65 -14.27 -4.03
CA HIS A 126 -15.72 -13.76 -2.66
C HIS A 126 -14.91 -12.47 -2.49
N ILE A 127 -15.57 -11.31 -2.58
CA ILE A 127 -14.96 -9.98 -2.51
C ILE A 127 -15.54 -9.18 -1.34
N TYR A 128 -14.69 -8.75 -0.40
CA TYR A 128 -15.09 -8.09 0.84
C TYR A 128 -14.52 -6.66 0.92
N ASN A 129 -15.27 -5.68 0.44
CA ASN A 129 -14.89 -4.26 0.51
C ASN A 129 -15.24 -3.68 1.90
N LEU A 130 -14.28 -3.10 2.62
CA LEU A 130 -14.38 -2.82 4.07
C LEU A 130 -14.81 -1.40 4.47
N ASP A 131 -15.32 -0.59 3.54
CA ASP A 131 -15.82 0.77 3.79
C ASP A 131 -14.77 1.74 4.37
N ALA A 132 -13.48 1.48 4.19
CA ALA A 132 -12.45 2.47 4.49
C ALA A 132 -12.50 3.58 3.42
N LEU A 133 -12.21 4.81 3.83
CA LEU A 133 -12.22 5.95 2.94
C LEU A 133 -10.97 5.97 2.04
N ASP A 134 -11.17 6.02 0.73
CA ASP A 134 -10.13 6.49 -0.19
C ASP A 134 -10.20 8.02 -0.31
N PHE A 135 -9.16 8.73 0.15
CA PHE A 135 -9.17 10.18 0.29
C PHE A 135 -8.36 10.91 -0.79
N PHE A 136 -7.18 10.39 -1.19
CA PHE A 136 -6.41 10.78 -2.38
C PHE A 136 -5.08 10.00 -2.44
N TYR A 137 -4.33 10.18 -3.52
CA TYR A 137 -2.96 9.66 -3.64
C TYR A 137 -1.99 10.28 -2.62
N THR A 138 -1.43 9.45 -1.75
CA THR A 138 -0.39 9.82 -0.77
C THR A 138 0.70 8.76 -0.75
N ALA A 139 1.92 9.11 -0.37
CA ALA A 139 2.98 8.16 -0.05
C ALA A 139 2.93 7.72 1.43
N SER A 140 2.27 8.50 2.31
CA SER A 140 2.32 8.30 3.76
C SER A 140 1.35 7.21 4.26
N ALA A 141 1.91 6.04 4.61
CA ALA A 141 1.19 5.01 5.35
C ALA A 141 0.65 5.48 6.72
N PRO A 142 1.38 6.31 7.50
CA PRO A 142 0.86 6.88 8.74
C PRO A 142 -0.43 7.68 8.56
N LEU A 143 -0.51 8.50 7.50
CA LEU A 143 -1.73 9.25 7.18
C LEU A 143 -2.89 8.29 6.85
N SER A 144 -2.65 7.28 6.02
CA SER A 144 -3.66 6.25 5.71
C SER A 144 -4.15 5.53 6.98
N ARG A 145 -3.23 5.22 7.92
CA ARG A 145 -3.59 4.61 9.21
C ARG A 145 -4.52 5.49 10.03
N GLU A 146 -4.23 6.79 10.09
CA GLU A 146 -5.04 7.77 10.81
C GLU A 146 -6.45 7.86 10.19
N VAL A 147 -6.53 8.05 8.88
CA VAL A 147 -7.80 8.19 8.14
C VAL A 147 -8.66 6.94 8.27
N TRP A 148 -8.06 5.76 8.27
CA TRP A 148 -8.77 4.48 8.37
C TRP A 148 -9.08 4.04 9.81
N GLY A 149 -8.83 4.88 10.81
CA GLY A 149 -9.19 4.61 12.20
C GLY A 149 -8.31 3.55 12.89
N GLY A 150 -7.12 3.26 12.35
CA GLY A 150 -6.14 2.38 12.99
C GLY A 150 -6.66 0.96 13.28
N GLU A 151 -6.83 0.66 14.57
CA GLU A 151 -7.29 -0.67 15.03
C GLU A 151 -8.69 -1.04 14.53
N GLU A 152 -9.50 -0.05 14.14
CA GLU A 152 -10.86 -0.28 13.69
C GLU A 152 -10.90 -1.07 12.37
N LEU A 153 -10.21 -0.59 11.33
CA LEU A 153 -10.08 -1.31 10.07
C LEU A 153 -9.33 -2.64 10.25
N LEU A 154 -8.28 -2.69 11.08
CA LEU A 154 -7.60 -3.94 11.41
C LEU A 154 -8.57 -4.97 12.01
N GLY A 155 -9.44 -4.55 12.92
CA GLY A 155 -10.49 -5.40 13.51
C GLY A 155 -11.43 -5.97 12.46
N ARG A 156 -11.88 -5.14 11.51
CA ARG A 156 -12.70 -5.59 10.36
C ARG A 156 -11.97 -6.61 9.50
N ILE A 157 -10.69 -6.40 9.19
CA ILE A 157 -9.85 -7.37 8.44
C ILE A 157 -9.73 -8.69 9.21
N VAL A 158 -9.39 -8.65 10.50
CA VAL A 158 -9.28 -9.85 11.34
C VAL A 158 -10.61 -10.60 11.44
N ARG A 159 -11.74 -9.88 11.49
CA ARG A 159 -13.07 -10.50 11.47
C ARG A 159 -13.32 -11.29 10.18
N VAL A 160 -12.99 -10.73 9.02
CA VAL A 160 -13.09 -11.44 7.73
C VAL A 160 -12.14 -12.63 7.67
N VAL A 161 -10.89 -12.50 8.15
CA VAL A 161 -9.94 -13.61 8.23
C VAL A 161 -10.48 -14.74 9.13
N ARG A 162 -11.08 -14.42 10.28
CA ARG A 162 -11.66 -15.43 11.18
C ARG A 162 -12.94 -16.06 10.63
N ALA A 163 -13.73 -15.32 9.86
CA ALA A 163 -14.93 -15.84 9.21
C ALA A 163 -14.59 -16.82 8.08
N THR A 164 -13.63 -16.44 7.24
CA THR A 164 -13.25 -17.16 6.00
C THR A 164 -12.11 -18.16 6.17
N ARG A 165 -11.31 -18.03 7.24
CA ARG A 165 -10.23 -18.93 7.67
C ARG A 165 -9.21 -19.28 6.57
N PRO A 166 -8.58 -18.33 5.87
CA PRO A 166 -7.62 -18.64 4.80
C PRO A 166 -6.31 -19.25 5.34
N GLU A 167 -5.75 -20.26 4.66
CA GLU A 167 -4.41 -20.76 4.95
C GLU A 167 -3.31 -19.82 4.44
N ILE A 168 -3.52 -19.15 3.32
CA ILE A 168 -2.53 -18.26 2.70
C ILE A 168 -3.11 -16.85 2.58
N ILE A 169 -2.33 -15.85 2.99
CA ILE A 169 -2.63 -14.45 2.71
C ILE A 169 -1.68 -13.97 1.61
N VAL A 170 -2.20 -13.26 0.61
CA VAL A 170 -1.41 -12.52 -0.37
C VAL A 170 -1.67 -11.04 -0.18
N THR A 171 -0.65 -10.20 -0.22
CA THR A 171 -0.82 -8.75 -0.07
C THR A 171 0.21 -7.96 -0.88
N MET A 172 0.21 -6.64 -0.77
CA MET A 172 1.07 -5.73 -1.50
C MET A 172 2.44 -5.57 -0.81
N ASN A 173 3.22 -4.57 -1.23
CA ASN A 173 4.49 -4.24 -0.58
C ASN A 173 4.27 -3.36 0.66
N PRO A 174 4.58 -3.82 1.88
CA PRO A 174 4.43 -3.00 3.09
C PRO A 174 5.52 -1.94 3.22
N SER A 175 6.65 -2.07 2.53
CA SER A 175 7.81 -1.20 2.71
C SER A 175 7.58 0.21 2.14
N ALA A 176 8.04 1.20 2.90
CA ALA A 176 8.14 2.62 2.51
C ALA A 176 9.26 2.79 1.47
N VAL A 177 8.95 2.46 0.22
CA VAL A 177 9.83 2.60 -0.94
C VAL A 177 9.26 3.62 -1.91
N GLU A 178 10.15 4.27 -2.65
CA GLU A 178 9.81 5.33 -3.60
C GLU A 178 8.69 4.92 -4.57
N GLY A 179 7.68 5.77 -4.69
CA GLY A 179 6.51 5.57 -5.57
C GLY A 179 5.42 4.64 -5.01
N ASN A 180 5.63 3.98 -3.86
CA ASN A 180 4.63 3.12 -3.24
C ASN A 180 3.55 3.94 -2.54
N HIS A 181 2.28 3.74 -2.90
CA HIS A 181 1.17 4.49 -2.32
C HIS A 181 0.99 4.14 -0.84
N GLY A 182 0.81 5.13 0.04
CA GLY A 182 0.57 4.98 1.47
C GLY A 182 -0.60 4.06 1.82
N ASN A 183 -1.69 4.08 1.02
CA ASN A 183 -2.81 3.15 1.17
C ASN A 183 -2.36 1.69 0.92
N HIS A 184 -1.54 1.45 -0.11
CA HIS A 184 -0.97 0.11 -0.41
C HIS A 184 -0.07 -0.37 0.73
N GLN A 185 0.83 0.50 1.19
CA GLN A 185 1.73 0.23 2.31
C GLN A 185 0.93 -0.16 3.57
N GLN A 186 -0.04 0.67 3.96
CA GLN A 186 -0.80 0.45 5.18
C GLN A 186 -1.73 -0.76 5.10
N ALA A 187 -2.32 -1.06 3.93
CA ALA A 187 -3.11 -2.28 3.72
C ALA A 187 -2.23 -3.54 3.86
N ALA A 188 -1.01 -3.53 3.31
CA ALA A 188 -0.06 -4.63 3.47
C ALA A 188 0.46 -4.78 4.91
N MET A 189 0.66 -3.68 5.63
CA MET A 189 0.95 -3.70 7.06
C MET A 189 -0.19 -4.34 7.85
N TYR A 190 -1.45 -3.99 7.56
CA TYR A 190 -2.61 -4.63 8.19
C TYR A 190 -2.74 -6.12 7.85
N ALA A 191 -2.42 -6.52 6.62
CA ALA A 191 -2.40 -7.94 6.24
C ALA A 191 -1.37 -8.73 7.07
N LEU A 192 -0.18 -8.18 7.30
CA LEU A 192 0.84 -8.77 8.18
C LEU A 192 0.40 -8.79 9.65
N GLU A 193 -0.21 -7.70 10.15
CA GLU A 193 -0.77 -7.67 11.50
C GLU A 193 -1.87 -8.72 11.67
N ALA A 194 -2.80 -8.83 10.71
CA ALA A 194 -3.86 -9.84 10.71
C ALA A 194 -3.28 -11.27 10.62
N TYR A 195 -2.26 -11.50 9.80
CA TYR A 195 -1.53 -12.78 9.73
C TYR A 195 -0.91 -13.17 11.08
N LEU A 196 -0.40 -12.20 11.83
CA LEU A 196 0.23 -12.43 13.13
C LEU A 196 -0.80 -12.61 14.27
N CYS A 197 -1.91 -11.88 14.25
CA CYS A 197 -2.82 -11.78 15.40
C CYS A 197 -4.17 -12.51 15.27
N SER A 198 -4.61 -12.92 14.07
CA SER A 198 -5.93 -13.56 13.89
C SER A 198 -6.12 -14.85 14.71
N GLY A 199 -5.01 -15.54 14.99
CA GLY A 199 -4.95 -16.76 15.79
C GLY A 199 -4.91 -16.52 17.31
N ASP A 200 -4.79 -15.28 17.77
CA ASP A 200 -4.79 -14.93 19.18
C ASP A 200 -6.21 -14.56 19.65
N PRO A 201 -6.87 -15.39 20.48
CA PRO A 201 -8.23 -15.13 20.96
C PRO A 201 -8.33 -13.90 21.89
N SER A 202 -7.21 -13.36 22.38
CA SER A 202 -7.19 -12.15 23.20
C SER A 202 -7.22 -10.86 22.37
N VAL A 203 -6.96 -10.94 21.06
CA VAL A 203 -7.02 -9.82 20.13
C VAL A 203 -8.43 -9.80 19.50
N PHE A 204 -9.13 -8.67 19.63
CA PHE A 204 -10.56 -8.53 19.28
C PHE A 204 -11.43 -9.68 19.87
N PRO A 205 -11.48 -9.85 21.20
CA PRO A 205 -12.19 -10.95 21.85
C PRO A 205 -13.71 -10.94 21.57
N GLU A 206 -14.28 -9.77 21.24
CA GLU A 206 -15.67 -9.60 20.81
C GLU A 206 -16.02 -10.46 19.59
N HIS A 207 -15.06 -10.77 18.70
CA HIS A 207 -15.28 -11.67 17.57
C HIS A 207 -15.68 -13.08 18.02
N LEU A 208 -15.23 -13.54 19.19
CA LEU A 208 -15.60 -14.84 19.75
C LEU A 208 -17.05 -14.83 20.26
N GLU A 209 -17.49 -13.70 20.81
CA GLU A 209 -18.88 -13.49 21.23
C GLU A 209 -19.83 -13.41 20.02
N GLU A 210 -19.34 -12.88 18.90
CA GLU A 210 -20.00 -12.89 17.58
C GLU A 210 -20.07 -14.30 16.95
N GLY A 211 -19.36 -15.28 17.52
CA GLY A 211 -19.40 -16.69 17.10
C GLY A 211 -18.24 -17.12 16.17
N PHE A 212 -17.26 -16.26 15.93
CA PHE A 212 -16.06 -16.61 15.18
C PHE A 212 -15.04 -17.37 16.05
N ALA A 213 -14.19 -18.17 15.41
CA ALA A 213 -13.06 -18.82 16.08
C ALA A 213 -11.77 -18.05 15.77
N ALA A 214 -10.80 -18.09 16.69
CA ALA A 214 -9.45 -17.68 16.35
C ALA A 214 -8.91 -18.58 15.23
N TRP A 215 -8.19 -17.98 14.29
CA TRP A 215 -7.67 -18.69 13.13
C TRP A 215 -6.25 -18.22 12.82
N THR A 216 -5.33 -19.18 12.69
CA THR A 216 -3.93 -18.91 12.40
C THR A 216 -3.65 -19.22 10.93
N PRO A 217 -3.52 -18.21 10.04
CA PRO A 217 -3.07 -18.44 8.68
C PRO A 217 -1.67 -19.09 8.67
N GLN A 218 -1.37 -19.86 7.64
CA GLN A 218 -0.13 -20.64 7.54
C GLN A 218 1.00 -19.83 6.89
N ARG A 219 0.70 -19.08 5.82
CA ARG A 219 1.70 -18.38 5.02
C ARG A 219 1.21 -16.99 4.61
N ILE A 220 2.15 -16.05 4.48
CA ILE A 220 1.88 -14.74 3.89
C ILE A 220 2.90 -14.40 2.81
N LEU A 221 2.40 -13.99 1.65
CA LEU A 221 3.14 -13.65 0.45
C LEU A 221 2.89 -12.19 0.08
N ARG A 222 3.93 -11.53 -0.43
CA ARG A 222 3.83 -10.27 -1.14
C ARG A 222 3.68 -10.54 -2.63
N SER A 223 2.74 -9.88 -3.29
CA SER A 223 2.69 -9.79 -4.75
C SER A 223 3.88 -9.00 -5.28
N GLY A 224 4.52 -9.54 -6.32
CA GLY A 224 5.76 -9.03 -6.88
C GLY A 224 7.01 -9.47 -6.11
N ALA A 225 8.15 -9.19 -6.71
CA ALA A 225 9.48 -9.44 -6.16
C ALA A 225 10.46 -8.36 -6.64
N ASN A 226 11.55 -8.16 -5.91
CA ASN A 226 12.63 -7.26 -6.28
C ASN A 226 13.85 -8.07 -6.72
N GLY A 227 14.35 -7.83 -7.93
CA GLY A 227 15.41 -8.63 -8.53
C GLY A 227 15.14 -8.90 -10.02
N THR A 228 15.59 -10.06 -10.50
CA THR A 228 15.47 -10.44 -11.91
C THR A 228 14.94 -11.86 -12.05
N GLY A 229 13.92 -12.03 -12.89
CA GLY A 229 13.41 -13.32 -13.36
C GLY A 229 13.28 -13.31 -14.88
N THR A 230 13.38 -14.47 -15.51
CA THR A 230 13.20 -14.62 -16.95
C THR A 230 11.72 -14.71 -17.33
N THR A 231 11.43 -14.53 -18.62
CA THR A 231 10.11 -14.83 -19.19
C THR A 231 10.13 -16.23 -19.82
N GLY A 232 8.94 -16.77 -20.12
CA GLY A 232 8.82 -18.03 -20.85
C GLY A 232 8.43 -19.23 -19.98
N PRO A 233 8.08 -20.37 -20.62
CA PRO A 233 7.54 -21.55 -19.94
C PRO A 233 8.46 -22.14 -18.86
N ASP A 234 9.78 -22.01 -19.04
CA ASP A 234 10.79 -22.55 -18.13
C ASP A 234 11.19 -21.56 -17.01
N SER A 235 10.68 -20.32 -17.04
CA SER A 235 11.10 -19.25 -16.11
C SER A 235 10.99 -19.61 -14.63
N VAL A 236 9.94 -20.33 -14.22
CA VAL A 236 9.80 -20.79 -12.83
C VAL A 236 10.88 -21.79 -12.46
N ALA A 237 11.23 -22.71 -13.36
CA ALA A 237 12.27 -23.71 -13.14
C ALA A 237 13.69 -23.11 -13.17
N GLU A 238 13.89 -22.05 -13.97
CA GLU A 238 15.12 -21.25 -13.95
C GLU A 238 15.29 -20.44 -12.66
N GLY A 239 14.16 -20.08 -12.04
CA GLY A 239 14.09 -19.40 -10.76
C GLY A 239 14.22 -17.88 -10.85
N TYR A 240 14.14 -17.23 -9.69
CA TYR A 240 14.24 -15.79 -9.54
C TYR A 240 15.50 -15.45 -8.75
N VAL A 241 16.23 -14.42 -9.18
CA VAL A 241 17.40 -13.90 -8.47
C VAL A 241 16.97 -12.65 -7.70
N PRO A 242 16.75 -12.73 -6.38
CA PRO A 242 16.28 -11.59 -5.60
C PRO A 242 17.40 -10.56 -5.36
N THR A 243 17.01 -9.29 -5.24
CA THR A 243 17.91 -8.20 -4.80
C THR A 243 18.39 -8.42 -3.36
N VAL A 244 17.49 -8.91 -2.50
CA VAL A 244 17.80 -9.30 -1.12
C VAL A 244 18.03 -10.81 -1.10
N GLU A 245 19.26 -11.24 -0.84
CA GLU A 245 19.65 -12.67 -0.93
C GLU A 245 18.85 -13.57 0.02
N SER A 246 18.35 -13.02 1.14
CA SER A 246 17.51 -13.78 2.07
C SER A 246 16.06 -13.97 1.61
N ASP A 247 15.61 -13.31 0.54
CA ASP A 247 14.24 -13.46 0.06
C ASP A 247 14.03 -14.84 -0.58
N LEU A 248 12.81 -15.37 -0.42
CA LEU A 248 12.36 -16.57 -1.10
C LEU A 248 11.21 -16.17 -2.03
N VAL A 249 11.41 -16.36 -3.33
CA VAL A 249 10.48 -15.90 -4.36
C VAL A 249 9.89 -17.08 -5.11
N PHE A 250 8.56 -17.23 -5.02
CA PHE A 250 7.80 -18.22 -5.78
C PHE A 250 7.31 -17.62 -7.09
N GLY A 251 7.20 -18.44 -8.13
CA GLY A 251 6.71 -18.03 -9.44
C GLY A 251 5.57 -18.90 -9.92
N CYS A 252 4.68 -18.31 -10.72
CA CYS A 252 3.69 -19.01 -11.51
C CYS A 252 3.69 -18.42 -12.93
N TRP A 253 3.96 -19.23 -13.95
CA TRP A 253 4.04 -18.72 -15.32
C TRP A 253 2.65 -18.37 -15.85
N ASP A 254 2.46 -17.15 -16.34
CA ASP A 254 1.13 -16.67 -16.75
C ASP A 254 0.68 -17.34 -18.06
N GLY A 255 1.61 -17.89 -18.83
CA GLY A 255 1.30 -18.50 -20.12
C GLY A 255 0.63 -19.87 -20.02
N THR A 256 0.38 -20.42 -18.84
CA THR A 256 -0.29 -21.72 -18.69
C THR A 256 -1.67 -21.71 -19.37
N PRO A 257 -2.01 -22.70 -20.21
CA PRO A 257 -3.35 -22.83 -20.78
C PRO A 257 -4.40 -23.13 -19.69
N SER A 258 -5.53 -22.44 -19.76
CA SER A 258 -6.76 -22.77 -19.05
C SER A 258 -7.64 -23.66 -19.92
N GLU A 259 -8.03 -24.82 -19.41
CA GLU A 259 -9.00 -25.70 -20.05
C GLU A 259 -10.41 -25.13 -19.96
N ALA A 260 -10.76 -24.49 -18.84
CA ALA A 260 -12.09 -23.92 -18.61
C ALA A 260 -12.40 -22.76 -19.57
N HIS A 261 -11.41 -21.92 -19.87
CA HIS A 261 -11.58 -20.73 -20.72
C HIS A 261 -11.12 -20.96 -22.17
N GLY A 262 -10.33 -22.00 -22.46
CA GLY A 262 -9.76 -22.25 -23.78
C GLY A 262 -8.74 -21.19 -24.23
N LYS A 263 -8.12 -20.48 -23.29
CA LYS A 263 -7.12 -19.40 -23.48
C LYS A 263 -5.92 -19.64 -22.55
N ARG A 264 -4.85 -18.85 -22.69
CA ARG A 264 -3.79 -18.80 -21.67
C ARG A 264 -4.21 -17.87 -20.54
N TRP A 265 -3.73 -18.13 -19.33
CA TRP A 265 -3.97 -17.28 -18.17
C TRP A 265 -3.47 -15.84 -18.34
N SER A 266 -2.44 -15.62 -19.16
CA SER A 266 -1.98 -14.28 -19.54
C SER A 266 -3.05 -13.48 -20.26
N ALA A 267 -3.76 -14.11 -21.21
CA ALA A 267 -4.84 -13.45 -21.95
C ALA A 267 -6.09 -13.24 -21.08
N ILE A 268 -6.38 -14.16 -20.15
CA ILE A 268 -7.48 -14.00 -19.19
C ILE A 268 -7.17 -12.83 -18.23
N LYS A 269 -5.91 -12.74 -17.76
CA LYS A 269 -5.43 -11.62 -16.95
C LYS A 269 -5.54 -10.29 -17.70
N ASP A 270 -5.17 -10.26 -18.99
CA ASP A 270 -5.33 -9.05 -19.81
C ASP A 270 -6.80 -8.64 -19.91
N GLU A 271 -7.71 -9.60 -20.16
CA GLU A 271 -9.16 -9.36 -20.19
C GLU A 271 -9.69 -8.83 -18.86
N ALA A 272 -9.21 -9.36 -17.73
CA ALA A 272 -9.54 -8.85 -16.39
C ALA A 272 -9.03 -7.43 -16.18
N ILE A 273 -7.78 -7.13 -16.56
CA ILE A 273 -7.21 -5.78 -16.46
C ILE A 273 -8.03 -4.76 -17.26
N TRP A 274 -8.57 -5.16 -18.43
CA TRP A 274 -9.36 -4.27 -19.27
C TRP A 274 -10.74 -3.92 -18.70
N THR A 275 -11.24 -4.65 -17.70
CA THR A 275 -12.51 -4.32 -17.03
C THR A 275 -12.41 -3.07 -16.14
N TYR A 276 -11.19 -2.67 -15.75
CA TYR A 276 -10.93 -1.46 -14.98
C TYR A 276 -10.96 -0.21 -15.89
N GLU A 277 -12.12 0.05 -16.50
CA GLU A 277 -12.32 1.18 -17.43
C GLU A 277 -12.14 2.52 -16.72
N THR A 278 -12.69 2.69 -15.51
CA THR A 278 -12.54 3.92 -14.73
C THR A 278 -11.08 4.21 -14.33
N GLN A 279 -10.24 3.18 -14.29
CA GLN A 279 -8.78 3.33 -14.07
C GLN A 279 -8.02 3.71 -15.34
N GLY A 280 -8.69 3.71 -16.49
CA GLY A 280 -8.09 3.93 -17.80
C GLY A 280 -7.31 2.72 -18.31
N TRP A 281 -7.63 1.50 -17.83
CA TRP A 281 -6.84 0.31 -18.16
C TRP A 281 -7.40 -0.48 -19.34
N ALA A 282 -8.60 -0.16 -19.80
CA ALA A 282 -9.28 -0.80 -20.93
C ALA A 282 -8.47 -0.80 -22.24
N GLU A 283 -7.58 0.18 -22.42
CA GLU A 283 -6.75 0.34 -23.62
C GLU A 283 -5.30 -0.16 -23.44
N ARG A 284 -4.96 -0.78 -22.30
CA ARG A 284 -3.60 -1.31 -22.07
C ARG A 284 -3.25 -2.38 -23.09
N GLU A 285 -1.99 -2.36 -23.55
CA GLU A 285 -1.48 -3.40 -24.44
C GLU A 285 -1.55 -4.77 -23.74
N GLY A 286 -2.08 -5.77 -24.45
CA GLY A 286 -2.15 -7.13 -23.94
C GLY A 286 -0.78 -7.82 -23.90
N SER A 287 -0.71 -8.91 -23.14
CA SER A 287 0.47 -9.75 -23.03
C SER A 287 0.92 -10.30 -24.39
N PRO A 288 2.23 -10.53 -24.61
CA PRO A 288 2.73 -11.12 -25.84
C PRO A 288 2.12 -12.49 -26.17
N SER A 289 1.84 -12.74 -27.45
CA SER A 289 1.34 -14.07 -27.90
C SER A 289 2.43 -15.14 -27.97
N ASP A 290 3.70 -14.73 -28.07
CA ASP A 290 4.88 -15.60 -28.07
C ASP A 290 5.13 -16.12 -26.64
N PRO A 291 4.99 -17.44 -26.38
CA PRO A 291 5.14 -18.00 -25.03
C PRO A 291 6.45 -17.63 -24.35
N GLU A 292 7.56 -17.53 -25.10
CA GLU A 292 8.89 -17.20 -24.57
C GLU A 292 8.97 -15.78 -24.00
N LYS A 293 8.02 -14.91 -24.36
CA LYS A 293 7.94 -13.51 -23.90
C LYS A 293 6.88 -13.30 -22.83
N ILE A 294 6.09 -14.33 -22.50
CA ILE A 294 5.07 -14.23 -21.46
C ILE A 294 5.76 -14.25 -20.09
N ALA A 295 5.41 -13.29 -19.25
CA ALA A 295 5.95 -13.15 -17.91
C ALA A 295 5.42 -14.23 -16.94
N SER A 296 6.07 -14.30 -15.77
CA SER A 296 5.59 -15.05 -14.62
C SER A 296 5.12 -14.08 -13.54
N THR A 297 4.03 -14.43 -12.87
CA THR A 297 3.63 -13.82 -11.61
C THR A 297 4.60 -14.27 -10.52
N TRP A 298 5.36 -13.34 -9.95
CA TRP A 298 6.30 -13.59 -8.87
C TRP A 298 5.74 -13.13 -7.53
N MET A 299 6.02 -13.86 -6.46
CA MET A 299 5.58 -13.56 -5.10
C MET A 299 6.69 -13.82 -4.08
N THR A 300 7.03 -12.81 -3.29
CA THR A 300 8.03 -12.93 -2.20
C THR A 300 7.38 -13.44 -0.92
N LEU A 301 7.98 -14.46 -0.29
CA LEU A 301 7.59 -14.94 1.03
C LEU A 301 7.90 -13.89 2.10
N LEU A 302 6.88 -13.41 2.81
CA LEU A 302 7.08 -12.50 3.96
C LEU A 302 7.25 -13.28 5.27
N HIS A 303 6.46 -14.36 5.46
CA HIS A 303 6.53 -15.24 6.62
C HIS A 303 5.85 -16.60 6.35
N THR A 304 6.32 -17.67 6.99
CA THR A 304 5.70 -19.01 6.96
C THR A 304 5.65 -19.66 8.34
N ARG A 305 4.61 -20.45 8.59
CA ARG A 305 4.49 -21.37 9.74
C ARG A 305 4.60 -22.83 9.34
N THR A 306 4.69 -23.11 8.04
CA THR A 306 4.68 -24.46 7.49
C THR A 306 5.94 -24.76 6.68
N PRO A 307 6.25 -26.05 6.46
CA PRO A 307 7.34 -26.45 5.58
C PRO A 307 7.24 -25.82 4.19
N LEU A 308 8.41 -25.50 3.64
CA LEU A 308 8.64 -24.92 2.32
C LEU A 308 9.21 -25.99 1.38
N VAL A 309 9.03 -25.76 0.09
CA VAL A 309 9.71 -26.49 -0.98
C VAL A 309 10.64 -25.54 -1.73
N ASP A 310 11.50 -26.09 -2.59
CA ASP A 310 12.27 -25.30 -3.54
C ASP A 310 11.30 -24.47 -4.43
N PRO A 311 11.44 -23.13 -4.50
CA PRO A 311 10.57 -22.30 -5.33
C PRO A 311 10.62 -22.63 -6.82
N THR A 312 11.68 -23.29 -7.30
CA THR A 312 11.82 -23.73 -8.70
C THR A 312 11.04 -25.00 -9.02
N SER A 313 10.41 -25.62 -8.02
CA SER A 313 9.74 -26.93 -8.14
C SER A 313 8.36 -26.90 -8.81
N GLY A 314 7.86 -25.73 -9.22
CA GLY A 314 6.63 -25.58 -9.99
C GLY A 314 5.78 -24.36 -9.62
N GLY A 315 4.78 -24.06 -10.46
CA GLY A 315 3.86 -22.93 -10.29
C GLY A 315 2.98 -22.99 -9.03
N ASP A 316 2.92 -24.14 -8.38
CA ASP A 316 2.17 -24.43 -7.15
C ASP A 316 3.06 -24.52 -5.91
N ALA A 317 4.38 -24.29 -6.04
CA ALA A 317 5.33 -24.36 -4.93
C ALA A 317 4.93 -23.46 -3.74
N ALA A 318 4.31 -22.31 -4.02
CA ALA A 318 3.78 -21.40 -3.00
C ALA A 318 2.63 -21.99 -2.16
N LEU A 319 1.96 -23.04 -2.64
CA LEU A 319 0.84 -23.73 -1.98
C LEU A 319 1.30 -24.92 -1.12
N ARG A 320 2.37 -25.59 -1.55
CA ARG A 320 2.86 -26.82 -0.89
C ARG A 320 3.32 -26.55 0.54
N GLY A 321 2.94 -27.45 1.44
CA GLY A 321 3.10 -27.37 2.89
C GLY A 321 2.05 -26.51 3.61
N ALA A 322 1.42 -25.55 2.92
CA ALA A 322 0.38 -24.69 3.49
C ALA A 322 -1.04 -25.22 3.20
N THR A 323 -1.33 -25.51 1.93
CA THR A 323 -2.63 -26.05 1.48
C THR A 323 -2.50 -27.38 0.75
N LEU A 324 -1.37 -27.60 0.06
CA LEU A 324 -1.07 -28.85 -0.64
C LEU A 324 -0.02 -29.69 0.11
N PRO A 325 -0.07 -31.03 0.04
CA PRO A 325 0.98 -31.87 0.59
C PRO A 325 2.31 -31.67 -0.14
N ILE A 326 3.42 -32.07 0.50
CA ILE A 326 4.75 -32.13 -0.10
C ILE A 326 5.10 -33.61 -0.31
N ASP A 327 5.55 -33.99 -1.51
CA ASP A 327 6.00 -35.35 -1.79
C ASP A 327 7.23 -35.71 -0.94
N GLY A 328 7.14 -36.78 -0.14
CA GLY A 328 8.16 -37.13 0.86
C GLY A 328 8.26 -36.12 2.01
N GLY A 329 7.29 -35.21 2.11
CA GLY A 329 7.20 -34.17 3.12
C GLY A 329 6.75 -34.67 4.48
N LEU A 330 6.83 -33.78 5.49
CA LEU A 330 6.07 -33.95 6.72
C LEU A 330 4.56 -33.90 6.42
N PRO A 331 3.71 -34.51 7.25
CA PRO A 331 2.28 -34.51 7.01
C PRO A 331 1.68 -33.10 6.97
N LEU A 332 0.68 -32.90 6.11
CA LEU A 332 -0.01 -31.61 5.92
C LEU A 332 -0.62 -31.13 7.26
N GLY A 333 -0.40 -29.86 7.58
CA GLY A 333 -0.79 -29.28 8.88
C GLY A 333 0.31 -29.31 9.94
N THR A 334 1.48 -29.87 9.64
CA THR A 334 2.68 -29.72 10.48
C THR A 334 3.14 -28.26 10.48
N HIS A 335 3.35 -27.68 11.67
CA HIS A 335 4.00 -26.36 11.77
C HIS A 335 5.50 -26.53 11.98
N LEU A 336 6.26 -25.71 11.27
CA LEU A 336 7.72 -25.66 11.34
C LEU A 336 8.17 -24.19 11.23
N GLU A 337 8.49 -23.60 12.37
CA GLU A 337 8.91 -22.20 12.48
C GLU A 337 10.37 -22.09 12.91
N VAL A 338 11.13 -21.24 12.22
CA VAL A 338 12.50 -20.87 12.57
C VAL A 338 12.48 -19.45 13.12
N SER A 339 12.99 -19.26 14.32
CA SER A 339 12.93 -17.98 15.04
C SER A 339 14.30 -17.64 15.63
N PRO A 340 15.14 -16.90 14.88
CA PRO A 340 16.34 -16.30 15.45
C PRO A 340 15.96 -15.31 16.56
N GLU A 341 16.76 -15.17 17.61
CA GLU A 341 16.48 -14.22 18.70
C GLU A 341 16.50 -12.75 18.24
N ARG A 342 17.27 -12.48 17.18
CA ARG A 342 17.41 -11.17 16.55
C ARG A 342 17.77 -11.34 15.08
N TYR A 343 17.34 -10.39 14.25
CA TYR A 343 17.66 -10.37 12.83
C TYR A 343 19.15 -10.06 12.57
N GLU A 344 19.74 -9.14 13.35
CA GLU A 344 21.09 -8.61 13.15
C GLU A 344 22.05 -9.08 14.23
N PHE A 345 23.25 -9.55 13.86
CA PHE A 345 24.30 -9.89 14.82
C PHE A 345 25.70 -9.83 14.20
N VAL A 346 26.69 -9.66 15.06
CA VAL A 346 28.09 -9.40 14.68
C VAL A 346 28.88 -10.70 14.58
N ALA A 347 29.88 -10.72 13.69
CA ALA A 347 30.80 -11.85 13.56
C ALA A 347 31.43 -12.25 14.90
N GLY A 348 31.43 -13.55 15.19
CA GLY A 348 31.90 -14.12 16.45
C GLY A 348 30.90 -14.10 17.62
N ASP A 349 29.85 -13.27 17.58
CA ASP A 349 28.78 -13.32 18.59
C ASP A 349 27.81 -14.48 18.27
N PRO A 350 27.44 -15.32 19.25
CA PRO A 350 26.45 -16.36 19.03
C PRO A 350 25.05 -15.76 18.86
N LEU A 351 24.32 -16.26 17.87
CA LEU A 351 22.89 -16.04 17.66
C LEU A 351 22.11 -17.28 18.08
N PRO A 352 21.37 -17.23 19.20
CA PRO A 352 20.40 -18.26 19.53
C PRO A 352 19.27 -18.31 18.49
N VAL A 353 18.96 -19.51 18.01
CA VAL A 353 17.88 -19.78 17.05
C VAL A 353 16.99 -20.87 17.61
N LYS A 354 15.70 -20.58 17.74
CA LYS A 354 14.68 -21.53 18.17
C LYS A 354 14.00 -22.12 16.94
N VAL A 355 13.90 -23.44 16.87
CA VAL A 355 13.08 -24.14 15.88
C VAL A 355 11.89 -24.76 16.61
N VAL A 356 10.68 -24.38 16.22
CA VAL A 356 9.43 -24.88 16.79
C VAL A 356 8.80 -25.86 15.80
N VAL A 357 8.42 -27.04 16.29
CA VAL A 357 7.75 -28.08 15.51
C VAL A 357 6.44 -28.42 16.22
N THR A 358 5.33 -28.38 15.48
CA THR A 358 4.01 -28.77 15.98
C THR A 358 3.42 -29.84 15.08
N ALA A 359 2.97 -30.95 15.68
CA ALA A 359 2.27 -32.00 14.95
C ALA A 359 0.90 -31.50 14.44
N PRO A 360 0.40 -32.03 13.30
CA PRO A 360 -0.95 -31.73 12.83
C PRO A 360 -2.01 -32.05 13.90
N GLN A 361 -3.17 -31.38 13.82
CA GLN A 361 -4.27 -31.60 14.79
C GLN A 361 -4.89 -33.01 14.70
N GLY A 362 -4.77 -33.69 13.55
CA GLY A 362 -5.38 -35.00 13.30
C GLY A 362 -4.47 -36.20 13.54
N GLU A 363 -3.15 -36.01 13.60
CA GLU A 363 -2.18 -37.10 13.70
C GLU A 363 -0.88 -36.65 14.38
N GLY A 364 -0.21 -37.59 15.07
CA GLY A 364 1.08 -37.32 15.73
C GLY A 364 2.26 -37.40 14.76
N LEU A 365 3.43 -36.95 15.22
CA LEU A 365 4.71 -37.08 14.52
C LEU A 365 5.62 -38.06 15.24
N SER A 366 6.21 -39.00 14.51
CA SER A 366 7.23 -39.90 15.05
C SER A 366 8.51 -39.15 15.43
N ALA A 367 9.32 -39.76 16.31
CA ALA A 367 10.61 -39.21 16.69
C ALA A 367 11.54 -39.07 15.48
N GLY A 368 12.36 -38.02 15.49
CA GLY A 368 13.23 -37.67 14.36
C GLY A 368 14.43 -36.83 14.79
N THR A 369 14.97 -36.08 13.84
CA THR A 369 16.07 -35.14 14.06
C THR A 369 15.75 -33.78 13.47
N VAL A 370 16.28 -32.73 14.09
CA VAL A 370 16.25 -31.36 13.59
C VAL A 370 17.68 -30.92 13.31
N THR A 371 17.94 -30.41 12.12
CA THR A 371 19.20 -29.76 11.74
C THR A 371 18.94 -28.28 11.47
N LEU A 372 19.96 -27.45 11.64
CA LEU A 372 19.96 -26.05 11.21
C LEU A 372 21.21 -25.82 10.38
N GLN A 373 21.09 -25.14 9.25
CA GLN A 373 22.18 -24.83 8.33
C GLN A 373 22.10 -23.37 7.90
N GLY A 374 23.26 -22.73 7.75
CA GLY A 374 23.38 -21.44 7.08
C GLY A 374 24.25 -21.58 5.83
N PRO A 375 24.36 -20.52 5.00
CA PRO A 375 25.22 -20.55 3.82
C PRO A 375 26.71 -20.56 4.21
N ASN A 376 27.59 -20.58 3.21
CA ASN A 376 29.04 -20.53 3.43
C ASN A 376 29.43 -19.34 4.33
N GLY A 377 30.24 -19.61 5.36
CA GLY A 377 30.63 -18.61 6.36
C GLY A 377 29.73 -18.58 7.60
N TRP A 378 28.63 -19.35 7.62
CA TRP A 378 27.71 -19.44 8.74
C TRP A 378 27.74 -20.85 9.34
N THR A 379 27.95 -20.95 10.65
CA THR A 379 28.07 -22.24 11.34
C THR A 379 26.97 -22.37 12.38
N ALA A 380 26.20 -23.44 12.31
CA ALA A 380 25.20 -23.79 13.31
C ALA A 380 25.69 -24.94 14.20
N SER A 381 25.20 -25.01 15.43
CA SER A 381 25.45 -26.13 16.34
C SER A 381 24.90 -27.47 15.83
N ASP A 382 25.40 -28.58 16.36
CA ASP A 382 25.02 -29.95 15.95
C ASP A 382 23.50 -30.22 15.95
N ALA A 383 23.10 -31.24 15.18
CA ALA A 383 21.73 -31.74 15.12
C ALA A 383 21.11 -32.00 16.52
N ARG A 384 19.81 -31.80 16.62
CA ARG A 384 19.02 -31.99 17.85
C ARG A 384 18.03 -33.13 17.64
N ALA A 385 17.76 -33.90 18.69
CA ALA A 385 16.73 -34.93 18.65
C ALA A 385 15.34 -34.30 18.70
N LEU A 386 14.42 -34.77 17.87
CA LEU A 386 13.00 -34.47 17.94
C LEU A 386 12.29 -35.65 18.63
N PRO A 387 11.65 -35.46 19.81
CA PRO A 387 10.82 -36.50 20.40
C PRO A 387 9.60 -36.79 19.51
N ALA A 388 8.98 -37.95 19.69
CA ALA A 388 7.65 -38.17 19.12
C ALA A 388 6.65 -37.18 19.75
N LEU A 389 5.72 -36.68 18.95
CA LEU A 389 4.72 -35.70 19.32
C LEU A 389 3.32 -36.29 19.11
N ASP A 390 2.44 -36.14 20.09
CA ASP A 390 1.02 -36.42 19.91
C ASP A 390 0.38 -35.36 18.99
N ALA A 391 -0.81 -35.66 18.45
CA ALA A 391 -1.52 -34.73 17.56
C ALA A 391 -1.74 -33.35 18.22
N GLY A 392 -1.37 -32.29 17.51
CA GLY A 392 -1.42 -30.90 18.01
C GLY A 392 -0.35 -30.54 19.05
N GLU A 393 0.53 -31.47 19.46
CA GLU A 393 1.60 -31.19 20.41
C GLU A 393 2.73 -30.41 19.74
N SER A 394 3.26 -29.42 20.47
CA SER A 394 4.40 -28.60 20.06
C SER A 394 5.65 -28.89 20.90
N THR A 395 6.81 -28.88 20.26
CA THR A 395 8.10 -28.85 20.94
C THR A 395 9.01 -27.81 20.31
N SER A 396 10.10 -27.47 21.00
CA SER A 396 11.12 -26.59 20.44
C SER A 396 12.52 -27.01 20.80
N VAL A 397 13.43 -26.86 19.85
CA VAL A 397 14.86 -27.09 20.04
C VAL A 397 15.62 -25.81 19.73
N SER A 398 16.78 -25.64 20.38
CA SER A 398 17.63 -24.45 20.22
C SER A 398 18.97 -24.81 19.58
N PHE A 399 19.41 -23.91 18.71
CA PHE A 399 20.70 -23.91 18.06
C PHE A 399 21.43 -22.60 18.37
N ASP A 400 22.75 -22.65 18.37
CA ASP A 400 23.58 -21.45 18.31
C ASP A 400 24.15 -21.33 16.90
N VAL A 401 24.09 -20.14 16.33
CA VAL A 401 24.66 -19.81 15.02
C VAL A 401 25.74 -18.76 15.20
N THR A 402 26.87 -18.93 14.52
CA THR A 402 27.94 -17.93 14.45
C THR A 402 28.27 -17.63 13.00
N VAL A 403 28.58 -16.37 12.70
CA VAL A 403 29.06 -15.94 11.39
C VAL A 403 30.56 -15.65 11.44
N ASP A 404 31.28 -16.11 10.41
CA ASP A 404 32.71 -15.91 10.26
C ASP A 404 33.05 -14.44 9.94
N ALA A 405 34.21 -13.98 10.39
CA ALA A 405 34.67 -12.60 10.18
C ALA A 405 34.95 -12.25 8.70
N SER A 406 35.00 -13.24 7.80
CA SER A 406 35.10 -13.03 6.35
C SER A 406 33.78 -12.67 5.67
N VAL A 407 32.63 -12.80 6.36
CA VAL A 407 31.35 -12.33 5.85
C VAL A 407 31.27 -10.82 6.01
N GLU A 408 31.02 -10.12 4.91
CA GLU A 408 30.93 -8.66 4.88
C GLU A 408 29.71 -8.18 5.72
N PRO A 409 29.88 -7.17 6.59
CA PRO A 409 28.75 -6.51 7.23
C PRO A 409 27.73 -5.98 6.22
N GLY A 410 26.46 -6.24 6.47
CA GLY A 410 25.38 -5.98 5.52
C GLY A 410 24.84 -7.23 4.82
N THR A 411 25.61 -8.32 4.75
CA THR A 411 25.16 -9.55 4.09
C THR A 411 23.92 -10.14 4.79
N THR A 412 22.84 -10.27 4.02
CA THR A 412 21.62 -10.99 4.42
C THR A 412 21.75 -12.46 4.05
N ALA A 413 21.24 -13.36 4.88
CA ALA A 413 21.25 -14.80 4.64
C ALA A 413 19.97 -15.45 5.14
N ARG A 414 19.73 -16.71 4.75
CA ARG A 414 18.70 -17.55 5.38
C ARG A 414 19.34 -18.64 6.24
N LEU A 415 18.72 -18.90 7.38
CA LEU A 415 18.98 -20.09 8.18
C LEU A 415 17.90 -21.11 7.88
N GLU A 416 18.28 -22.30 7.44
CA GLU A 416 17.37 -23.37 7.04
C GLU A 416 17.35 -24.45 8.11
N ALA A 417 16.16 -24.72 8.65
CA ALA A 417 15.95 -25.82 9.56
C ALA A 417 15.25 -26.97 8.84
N THR A 418 15.80 -28.18 8.95
CA THR A 418 15.20 -29.39 8.40
C THR A 418 14.85 -30.35 9.52
N VAL A 419 13.59 -30.80 9.53
CA VAL A 419 13.12 -31.90 10.36
C VAL A 419 13.11 -33.16 9.51
N SER A 420 13.70 -34.25 10.01
CA SER A 420 13.76 -35.54 9.34
C SER A 420 13.22 -36.65 10.24
N ILE A 421 12.22 -37.39 9.75
CA ILE A 421 11.65 -38.59 10.38
C ILE A 421 12.16 -39.80 9.59
N GLU A 422 13.38 -40.25 9.92
CA GLU A 422 14.10 -41.28 9.16
C GLU A 422 13.34 -42.60 9.02
N ALA A 423 12.60 -42.99 10.08
CA ALA A 423 11.82 -44.22 10.10
C ALA A 423 10.71 -44.26 9.02
N GLU A 424 10.27 -43.09 8.58
CA GLU A 424 9.16 -42.91 7.63
C GLU A 424 9.64 -42.31 6.31
N GLY A 425 10.91 -41.94 6.20
CA GLY A 425 11.48 -41.31 5.01
C GLY A 425 10.90 -39.92 4.72
N MET A 426 10.40 -39.23 5.76
CA MET A 426 9.78 -37.91 5.63
C MET A 426 10.75 -36.80 6.05
N ALA A 427 10.71 -35.66 5.36
CA ALA A 427 11.45 -34.47 5.77
C ALA A 427 10.68 -33.18 5.47
N GLY A 428 10.91 -32.13 6.25
CA GLY A 428 10.33 -30.81 6.01
C GLY A 428 11.33 -29.72 6.37
N THR A 429 11.43 -28.71 5.52
CA THR A 429 12.36 -27.59 5.70
C THR A 429 11.58 -26.29 5.88
N SER A 430 12.06 -25.41 6.76
CA SER A 430 11.60 -24.03 6.87
C SER A 430 12.82 -23.12 7.02
N SER A 431 12.64 -21.81 6.92
CA SER A 431 13.77 -20.89 7.02
C SER A 431 13.41 -19.56 7.66
N ALA A 432 14.42 -18.86 8.16
CA ALA A 432 14.30 -17.49 8.64
C ALA A 432 15.43 -16.61 8.10
N PRO A 433 15.16 -15.35 7.75
CA PRO A 433 16.17 -14.40 7.32
C PRO A 433 16.99 -13.89 8.52
N VAL A 434 18.27 -13.62 8.28
CA VAL A 434 19.23 -13.01 9.22
C VAL A 434 20.16 -12.07 8.46
N ARG A 435 20.85 -11.19 9.19
CA ARG A 435 21.82 -10.23 8.63
C ARG A 435 23.08 -10.18 9.49
N ALA A 436 24.23 -10.30 8.84
CA ALA A 436 25.53 -10.04 9.47
C ALA A 436 25.70 -8.51 9.63
N ALA A 437 25.89 -8.05 10.86
CA ALA A 437 26.10 -6.64 11.18
C ALA A 437 27.57 -6.36 11.51
N GLY A 438 27.98 -5.10 11.31
CA GLY A 438 29.22 -4.57 11.87
C GLY A 438 29.08 -4.34 13.38
N ALA A 439 30.21 -4.26 14.09
CA ALA A 439 30.20 -3.98 15.52
C ALA A 439 29.53 -2.62 15.83
N LEU A 440 29.97 -1.57 15.13
CA LEU A 440 29.31 -0.27 15.08
C LEU A 440 28.83 -0.05 13.65
N GLU A 441 27.61 0.43 13.44
CA GLU A 441 27.14 0.91 12.14
C GLU A 441 26.49 2.29 12.29
N ALA A 442 26.65 3.12 11.26
CA ALA A 442 26.09 4.46 11.22
C ALA A 442 25.00 4.56 10.13
N SER A 443 23.87 5.16 10.46
CA SER A 443 22.76 5.48 9.57
C SER A 443 22.38 6.94 9.71
N ILE A 444 21.67 7.50 8.74
CA ILE A 444 21.07 8.84 8.89
C ILE A 444 19.81 8.78 9.76
N GLU A 445 19.39 9.93 10.27
CA GLU A 445 18.04 10.11 10.79
C GLU A 445 17.03 9.89 9.65
N PRO A 446 16.14 8.89 9.76
CA PRO A 446 15.18 8.57 8.70
C PRO A 446 14.10 9.64 8.58
N LEU A 447 13.51 9.74 7.38
CA LEU A 447 12.23 10.42 7.19
C LEU A 447 11.16 9.81 8.12
N GLU A 448 10.15 10.60 8.48
CA GLU A 448 9.12 10.19 9.45
C GLU A 448 8.44 8.87 9.07
N GLU A 449 8.00 8.72 7.82
CA GLU A 449 7.37 7.49 7.32
C GLU A 449 8.30 6.26 7.46
N ILE A 450 9.58 6.41 7.12
CA ILE A 450 10.59 5.34 7.23
C ILE A 450 10.85 5.00 8.71
N ARG A 451 10.87 6.01 9.59
CA ARG A 451 11.02 5.83 11.03
C ARG A 451 9.87 4.98 11.56
N GLU A 452 8.63 5.34 11.25
CA GLU A 452 7.44 4.60 11.68
C GLU A 452 7.43 3.17 11.15
N PHE A 453 7.80 2.97 9.88
CA PHE A 453 7.92 1.64 9.30
C PHE A 453 8.96 0.77 10.05
N ARG A 454 10.16 1.30 10.32
CA ARG A 454 11.22 0.59 11.05
C ARG A 454 10.84 0.30 12.51
N GLU A 455 10.14 1.22 13.17
CA GLU A 455 9.58 0.97 14.50
C GLU A 455 8.52 -0.13 14.46
N TRP A 456 7.68 -0.15 13.44
CA TRP A 456 6.67 -1.18 13.23
C TRP A 456 7.29 -2.57 13.00
N THR A 457 8.29 -2.69 12.11
CA THR A 457 9.00 -3.95 11.86
C THR A 457 9.75 -4.44 13.09
N GLU A 458 10.39 -3.56 13.86
CA GLU A 458 11.06 -3.93 15.12
C GLU A 458 10.06 -4.44 16.17
N ASN A 459 8.90 -3.78 16.31
CA ASN A 459 7.85 -4.19 17.27
C ASN A 459 7.24 -5.57 16.92
N LEU A 460 7.14 -5.89 15.63
CA LEU A 460 6.61 -7.15 15.12
C LEU A 460 7.69 -8.22 14.89
N ASP A 461 8.97 -7.93 15.15
CA ASP A 461 10.09 -8.83 14.86
C ASP A 461 10.09 -9.29 13.38
N LEU A 462 9.93 -8.30 12.50
CA LEU A 462 9.92 -8.38 11.03
C LEU A 462 10.99 -7.47 10.40
N LYS A 463 12.08 -7.18 11.13
CA LYS A 463 13.14 -6.25 10.67
C LYS A 463 13.78 -6.63 9.34
N HIS A 464 13.62 -7.87 8.87
CA HIS A 464 14.07 -8.25 7.52
C HIS A 464 13.36 -7.49 6.41
N LEU A 465 12.16 -6.94 6.66
CA LEU A 465 11.44 -6.09 5.71
C LEU A 465 12.08 -4.69 5.54
N ASP A 466 13.02 -4.30 6.41
CA ASP A 466 13.78 -3.06 6.28
C ASP A 466 14.81 -3.12 5.15
N ALA A 467 15.12 -4.31 4.63
CA ALA A 467 16.23 -4.54 3.69
C ALA A 467 16.10 -3.77 2.37
N LEU A 468 14.88 -3.42 1.96
CA LEU A 468 14.59 -2.64 0.75
C LEU A 468 14.33 -1.16 1.05
N VAL A 469 14.26 -0.76 2.32
CA VAL A 469 13.90 0.61 2.70
C VAL A 469 15.14 1.52 2.60
N PRO A 470 15.15 2.48 1.67
CA PRO A 470 16.32 3.33 1.45
C PRO A 470 16.54 4.30 2.61
N GLU A 471 17.76 4.82 2.72
CA GLU A 471 18.08 5.97 3.58
C GLU A 471 18.10 7.22 2.71
N LEU A 472 17.08 8.06 2.84
CA LEU A 472 16.83 9.19 1.94
C LEU A 472 16.89 10.53 2.68
N PHE A 473 17.47 11.54 2.04
CA PHE A 473 17.37 12.95 2.44
C PHE A 473 17.60 13.87 1.25
N ALA A 474 17.25 15.16 1.38
CA ALA A 474 17.45 16.16 0.35
C ALA A 474 18.35 17.31 0.81
N VAL A 475 19.08 17.91 -0.15
CA VAL A 475 19.86 19.15 0.01
C VAL A 475 19.51 20.06 -1.16
N GLY A 476 19.24 21.34 -0.91
CA GLY A 476 19.04 22.33 -1.97
C GLY A 476 20.35 22.72 -2.65
N GLN A 477 20.30 22.96 -3.96
CA GLN A 477 21.44 23.48 -4.74
C GLN A 477 22.00 24.75 -4.10
N GLY A 478 23.32 24.81 -3.92
CA GLY A 478 24.01 25.92 -3.25
C GLY A 478 23.71 26.09 -1.76
N ARG A 479 23.02 25.14 -1.13
CA ARG A 479 22.60 25.20 0.28
C ARG A 479 23.29 24.12 1.12
N ASN A 480 23.10 24.22 2.42
CA ASN A 480 23.52 23.24 3.40
C ASN A 480 22.32 22.67 4.19
N ARG A 481 22.54 21.53 4.83
CA ARG A 481 21.60 20.85 5.72
C ARG A 481 22.36 20.20 6.87
N ASP A 482 21.88 20.42 8.08
CA ASP A 482 22.27 19.61 9.23
C ASP A 482 21.62 18.23 9.12
N LEU A 483 22.46 17.19 9.06
CA LEU A 483 22.05 15.80 8.96
C LEU A 483 22.35 15.06 10.28
N GLY A 484 21.31 14.53 10.92
CA GLY A 484 21.46 13.64 12.06
C GLY A 484 22.04 12.29 11.64
N ILE A 485 23.07 11.82 12.34
CA ILE A 485 23.70 10.49 12.18
C ILE A 485 23.48 9.70 13.47
N THR A 486 22.82 8.55 13.35
CA THR A 486 22.65 7.58 14.45
C THR A 486 23.70 6.49 14.31
N ILE A 487 24.45 6.22 15.38
CA ILE A 487 25.50 5.21 15.42
C ILE A 487 25.09 4.16 16.45
N ARG A 488 24.90 2.91 16.02
CA ARG A 488 24.42 1.81 16.86
C ARG A 488 25.49 0.75 17.04
N ASN A 489 25.60 0.24 18.26
CA ASN A 489 26.42 -0.93 18.57
C ASN A 489 25.57 -2.21 18.49
N TYR A 490 25.85 -3.05 17.50
CA TYR A 490 25.13 -4.31 17.28
C TYR A 490 25.74 -5.52 17.99
N SER A 491 26.91 -5.35 18.63
CA SER A 491 27.61 -6.45 19.29
C SER A 491 27.12 -6.70 20.72
N THR A 492 27.60 -7.79 21.31
CA THR A 492 27.33 -8.14 22.72
C THR A 492 28.27 -7.46 23.72
N ARG A 493 29.16 -6.56 23.27
CA ARG A 493 30.14 -5.86 24.12
C ARG A 493 30.24 -4.36 23.79
N PRO A 494 30.70 -3.51 24.71
CA PRO A 494 30.88 -2.09 24.41
C PRO A 494 31.96 -1.87 23.34
N HIS A 495 31.74 -0.88 22.47
CA HIS A 495 32.68 -0.47 21.42
C HIS A 495 32.82 1.05 21.36
N ASN A 496 34.01 1.53 21.02
CA ASN A 496 34.28 2.89 20.56
C ASN A 496 34.89 2.82 19.16
N GLY A 497 35.00 3.97 18.49
CA GLY A 497 35.46 3.98 17.11
C GLY A 497 35.38 5.34 16.44
N SER A 498 35.23 5.33 15.13
CA SER A 498 35.02 6.51 14.31
C SER A 498 34.04 6.23 13.17
N VAL A 499 33.38 7.28 12.68
CA VAL A 499 32.58 7.23 11.44
C VAL A 499 33.16 8.24 10.45
N GLU A 500 33.65 7.75 9.32
CA GLU A 500 34.04 8.59 8.18
C GLU A 500 32.82 8.80 7.27
N ILE A 501 32.56 10.06 6.91
CA ILE A 501 31.51 10.46 5.97
C ILE A 501 32.18 10.88 4.66
N THR A 502 31.91 10.14 3.59
CA THR A 502 32.35 10.49 2.24
C THR A 502 31.15 10.97 1.42
N VAL A 503 31.24 12.18 0.88
CA VAL A 503 30.26 12.75 -0.05
C VAL A 503 30.84 12.81 -1.48
N PRO A 504 30.00 12.86 -2.53
CA PRO A 504 30.45 13.03 -3.91
C PRO A 504 31.14 14.38 -4.17
N ASP A 505 31.82 14.48 -5.33
CA ASP A 505 32.38 15.76 -5.80
C ASP A 505 31.29 16.82 -5.93
N GLY A 506 31.63 18.08 -5.61
CA GLY A 506 30.67 19.18 -5.56
C GLY A 506 29.91 19.29 -4.24
N PHE A 507 30.21 18.44 -3.26
CA PHE A 507 29.65 18.50 -1.91
C PHE A 507 30.73 18.51 -0.83
N SER A 508 30.35 18.91 0.39
CA SER A 508 31.19 18.81 1.58
C SER A 508 30.40 18.27 2.78
N ALA A 509 31.13 17.65 3.72
CA ALA A 509 30.60 17.16 4.99
C ALA A 509 31.45 17.72 6.14
N THR A 510 30.83 18.42 7.10
CA THR A 510 31.53 19.06 8.22
C THR A 510 30.89 18.68 9.57
N PRO A 511 31.62 17.98 10.46
CA PRO A 511 32.91 17.33 10.22
C PRO A 511 32.75 16.11 9.30
N SER A 512 33.79 15.79 8.50
CA SER A 512 33.82 14.58 7.66
C SER A 512 34.17 13.30 8.44
N THR A 513 34.50 13.43 9.73
CA THR A 513 34.82 12.32 10.62
C THR A 513 34.25 12.60 12.00
N LEU A 514 33.51 11.62 12.52
CA LEU A 514 32.95 11.63 13.86
C LEU A 514 33.74 10.69 14.75
N GLU A 515 34.22 11.20 15.88
CA GLU A 515 34.78 10.37 16.94
C GLU A 515 33.64 9.74 17.75
N VAL A 516 33.65 8.42 17.90
CA VAL A 516 32.61 7.67 18.58
C VAL A 516 33.09 7.28 19.97
N PRO A 517 32.54 7.87 21.06
CA PRO A 517 32.81 7.40 22.42
C PRO A 517 32.37 5.94 22.61
N THR A 518 32.70 5.36 23.76
CA THR A 518 32.21 4.01 24.07
C THR A 518 30.67 4.00 24.13
N ILE A 519 30.07 3.20 23.25
CA ILE A 519 28.65 2.86 23.22
C ILE A 519 28.51 1.45 23.81
N ASP A 520 27.64 1.28 24.79
CA ASP A 520 27.36 -0.02 25.39
C ASP A 520 26.70 -0.98 24.38
N ALA A 521 26.71 -2.28 24.70
CA ALA A 521 26.16 -3.31 23.82
C ALA A 521 24.65 -3.07 23.55
N GLY A 522 24.25 -3.01 22.29
CA GLY A 522 22.86 -2.76 21.88
C GLY A 522 22.41 -1.31 21.89
N ASP A 523 23.19 -0.40 22.49
CA ASP A 523 22.88 1.03 22.60
C ASP A 523 23.24 1.81 21.32
N SER A 524 22.80 3.07 21.25
CA SER A 524 23.12 3.99 20.17
C SER A 524 23.46 5.39 20.69
N MET A 525 24.09 6.19 19.83
CA MET A 525 24.26 7.63 20.03
C MET A 525 23.85 8.40 18.77
N GLN A 526 23.65 9.70 18.93
CA GLN A 526 23.41 10.62 17.82
C GLN A 526 24.54 11.65 17.72
N SER A 527 24.79 12.09 16.50
CA SER A 527 25.67 13.21 16.17
C SER A 527 25.09 13.96 14.96
N THR A 528 25.58 15.17 14.69
CA THR A 528 25.16 15.97 13.54
C THR A 528 26.34 16.25 12.62
N VAL A 529 26.08 16.23 11.32
CA VAL A 529 27.03 16.60 10.25
C VAL A 529 26.35 17.60 9.33
N GLU A 530 27.00 18.72 9.04
CA GLU A 530 26.53 19.63 8.01
C GLU A 530 26.93 19.08 6.63
N ILE A 531 25.95 18.85 5.76
CA ILE A 531 26.16 18.50 4.35
C ILE A 531 25.85 19.72 3.50
N ALA A 532 26.77 20.15 2.64
CA ALA A 532 26.60 21.32 1.79
C ALA A 532 26.90 21.01 0.32
N ASN A 533 26.08 21.52 -0.61
CA ASN A 533 26.45 21.61 -2.02
C ASN A 533 27.36 22.82 -2.21
N THR A 534 28.59 22.57 -2.66
CA THR A 534 29.66 23.57 -2.83
C THR A 534 29.94 23.92 -4.29
N ASP A 535 29.27 23.23 -5.21
CA ASP A 535 29.37 23.44 -6.65
C ASP A 535 27.97 23.49 -7.26
N ASP A 536 27.52 24.69 -7.60
CA ASP A 536 26.19 24.93 -8.15
C ASP A 536 26.05 24.43 -9.61
N SER A 537 27.14 23.96 -10.24
CA SER A 537 27.08 23.34 -11.57
C SER A 537 26.63 21.87 -11.54
N VAL A 538 26.53 21.26 -10.35
CA VAL A 538 26.01 19.90 -10.20
C VAL A 538 24.54 19.88 -10.63
N PRO A 539 24.14 19.01 -11.58
CA PRO A 539 22.75 18.96 -12.02
C PRO A 539 21.80 18.53 -10.90
N THR A 540 20.67 19.21 -10.83
CA THR A 540 19.62 19.00 -9.83
C THR A 540 18.51 18.10 -10.38
N ALA A 541 17.60 17.68 -9.49
CA ALA A 541 16.46 16.85 -9.85
C ALA A 541 16.88 15.55 -10.55
N ASN A 542 16.04 14.96 -11.41
CA ASN A 542 16.38 13.73 -12.12
C ASN A 542 17.38 13.93 -13.28
N ARG A 543 17.92 15.14 -13.47
CA ARG A 543 18.98 15.43 -14.47
C ARG A 543 20.37 14.99 -13.98
N GLY A 544 20.55 14.82 -12.66
CA GLY A 544 21.77 14.32 -12.06
C GLY A 544 22.06 12.87 -12.46
N GLN A 545 23.32 12.44 -12.27
CA GLN A 545 23.67 11.03 -12.40
C GLN A 545 22.75 10.16 -11.53
N ASP A 546 22.44 8.95 -12.00
CA ASP A 546 21.59 7.98 -11.30
C ASP A 546 20.20 8.57 -10.95
N GLY A 547 19.66 9.47 -11.78
CA GLY A 547 18.36 10.12 -11.55
C GLY A 547 18.38 11.14 -10.41
N GLY A 548 19.54 11.76 -10.14
CA GLY A 548 19.70 12.72 -9.05
C GLY A 548 19.88 12.10 -7.67
N ALA A 549 20.22 10.81 -7.61
CA ALA A 549 20.47 10.06 -6.39
C ALA A 549 21.98 10.02 -6.06
N TRP A 550 22.43 10.97 -5.23
CA TRP A 550 23.83 11.12 -4.86
C TRP A 550 24.19 10.27 -3.62
N GLN A 551 25.15 9.35 -3.76
CA GLN A 551 25.47 8.39 -2.69
C GLN A 551 26.41 9.00 -1.63
N VAL A 552 25.96 9.05 -0.38
CA VAL A 552 26.76 9.42 0.80
C VAL A 552 27.15 8.15 1.55
N LYS A 553 28.45 7.94 1.71
CA LYS A 553 29.00 6.70 2.30
C LYS A 553 29.36 6.96 3.76
N LEU A 554 28.85 6.10 4.64
CA LEU A 554 29.14 6.09 6.06
C LEU A 554 30.01 4.86 6.36
N LEU A 555 31.26 5.08 6.75
CA LEU A 555 32.20 4.02 7.11
C LEU A 555 32.46 4.07 8.62
N ALA A 556 31.89 3.12 9.36
CA ALA A 556 32.16 2.95 10.78
C ALA A 556 33.34 1.98 10.99
N GLU A 557 34.28 2.36 11.86
CA GLU A 557 35.42 1.53 12.27
C GLU A 557 35.43 1.35 13.79
N ALA A 558 35.58 0.11 14.27
CA ALA A 558 35.67 -0.20 15.70
C ALA A 558 36.55 -1.43 15.92
N GLU A 559 37.64 -1.33 16.69
CA GLU A 559 38.49 -2.48 17.09
C GLU A 559 38.83 -3.51 15.98
N GLY A 560 39.05 -3.07 14.75
CA GLY A 560 39.36 -3.95 13.60
C GLY A 560 38.14 -4.42 12.79
N PHE A 561 36.93 -4.08 13.21
CA PHE A 561 35.70 -4.21 12.42
C PHE A 561 35.50 -2.96 11.55
N ARG A 562 35.01 -3.17 10.34
CA ARG A 562 34.63 -2.11 9.39
C ARG A 562 33.27 -2.42 8.83
N SER A 563 32.36 -1.46 8.84
CA SER A 563 31.05 -1.59 8.20
C SER A 563 30.74 -0.37 7.37
N ARG A 564 30.19 -0.60 6.19
CA ARG A 564 29.77 0.46 5.28
C ARG A 564 28.26 0.49 5.18
N ARG A 565 27.69 1.68 5.31
CA ARG A 565 26.31 2.00 4.93
C ARG A 565 26.35 3.08 3.86
N THR A 566 25.28 3.17 3.08
CA THR A 566 25.11 4.19 2.07
C THR A 566 23.74 4.82 2.24
N ALA A 567 23.71 6.15 2.32
CA ALA A 567 22.52 6.96 2.23
C ALA A 567 22.45 7.64 0.86
N THR A 568 21.25 7.90 0.38
CA THR A 568 20.98 8.60 -0.87
C THR A 568 20.55 10.03 -0.56
N MET A 569 21.32 10.97 -1.09
CA MET A 569 21.03 12.39 -1.07
C MET A 569 20.40 12.81 -2.40
N ASN A 570 19.25 13.45 -2.36
CA ASN A 570 18.65 14.11 -3.52
C ASN A 570 19.05 15.59 -3.55
N LEU A 571 19.65 16.03 -4.66
CA LEU A 571 19.95 17.45 -4.87
C LEU A 571 18.74 18.12 -5.52
N VAL A 572 17.94 18.82 -4.71
CA VAL A 572 16.77 19.55 -5.19
C VAL A 572 17.19 20.93 -5.73
N PRO A 573 16.54 21.46 -6.77
CA PRO A 573 16.86 22.79 -7.25
C PRO A 573 16.52 23.85 -6.19
N SER A 574 17.18 25.00 -6.25
CA SER A 574 16.89 26.09 -5.32
C SER A 574 16.92 27.47 -5.98
N ARG A 575 16.15 28.41 -5.43
CA ARG A 575 16.05 29.77 -5.96
C ARG A 575 15.84 30.79 -4.83
N ALA A 576 16.47 31.95 -4.92
CA ALA A 576 16.07 33.13 -4.16
C ALA A 576 15.18 33.99 -5.06
N ILE A 577 14.07 34.48 -4.54
CA ILE A 577 13.11 35.31 -5.27
C ILE A 577 12.99 36.66 -4.59
N GLU A 578 12.87 37.70 -5.40
CA GLU A 578 12.74 39.09 -4.96
C GLU A 578 11.25 39.46 -4.85
N PRO A 579 10.87 40.37 -3.93
CA PRO A 579 9.50 40.87 -3.86
C PRO A 579 9.17 41.74 -5.09
N ALA A 580 7.88 41.81 -5.44
CA ALA A 580 7.43 42.57 -6.59
C ALA A 580 7.69 44.07 -6.38
N THR A 581 8.22 44.76 -7.39
CA THR A 581 8.42 46.22 -7.30
C THR A 581 7.11 46.99 -7.53
N THR A 582 6.24 46.40 -8.35
CA THR A 582 4.85 46.80 -8.60
C THR A 582 3.98 45.59 -8.31
N ALA A 583 2.84 45.79 -7.64
CA ALA A 583 1.90 44.70 -7.36
C ALA A 583 1.38 44.11 -8.70
N PRO A 584 1.55 42.79 -8.93
CA PRO A 584 1.11 42.17 -10.17
C PRO A 584 -0.39 42.34 -10.44
N VAL A 585 -0.74 42.61 -11.69
CA VAL A 585 -2.13 42.64 -12.16
C VAL A 585 -2.45 41.33 -12.85
N ILE A 586 -3.31 40.51 -12.26
CA ILE A 586 -3.64 39.17 -12.77
C ILE A 586 -4.44 39.27 -14.08
N ASP A 587 -3.73 39.33 -15.20
CA ASP A 587 -4.27 39.49 -16.55
C ASP A 587 -3.65 38.52 -17.58
N GLY A 588 -2.71 37.67 -17.15
CA GLY A 588 -2.09 36.65 -17.98
C GLY A 588 -0.99 37.20 -18.88
N VAL A 589 -0.40 38.35 -18.53
CA VAL A 589 0.69 38.99 -19.27
C VAL A 589 1.86 39.29 -18.33
N ARG A 590 3.05 38.76 -18.63
CA ARG A 590 4.23 39.04 -17.80
C ARG A 590 4.80 40.43 -18.07
N ASP A 591 4.95 41.21 -16.99
CA ASP A 591 5.79 42.40 -16.94
C ASP A 591 7.07 42.16 -16.10
N GLU A 592 8.21 42.73 -16.52
CA GLU A 592 9.49 42.56 -15.82
C GLU A 592 9.54 43.30 -14.46
N GLU A 593 8.74 44.35 -14.25
CA GLU A 593 8.62 45.05 -12.97
C GLU A 593 7.78 44.28 -11.96
N GLU A 594 6.83 43.47 -12.45
CA GLU A 594 5.99 42.57 -11.65
C GLU A 594 6.75 41.27 -11.32
N TYR A 595 7.38 40.66 -12.32
CA TYR A 595 8.11 39.38 -12.21
C TYR A 595 9.61 39.52 -12.54
N PRO A 596 10.42 40.02 -11.57
CA PRO A 596 11.84 40.24 -11.78
C PRO A 596 12.65 38.93 -11.88
N GLY A 597 13.82 39.03 -12.51
CA GLY A 597 14.81 37.95 -12.56
C GLY A 597 14.65 36.96 -13.72
N GLU A 598 15.60 36.02 -13.80
CA GLU A 598 15.59 34.95 -14.81
C GLU A 598 14.53 33.89 -14.49
N PRO A 599 13.95 33.22 -15.50
CA PRO A 599 12.99 32.15 -15.27
C PRO A 599 13.57 30.93 -14.58
N ILE A 600 12.67 30.19 -13.95
CA ILE A 600 12.82 28.80 -13.53
C ILE A 600 12.40 27.91 -14.72
N PRO A 601 13.30 27.12 -15.31
CA PRO A 601 12.95 26.26 -16.44
C PRO A 601 12.13 25.03 -15.99
N VAL A 602 11.06 24.75 -16.74
CA VAL A 602 10.07 23.67 -16.54
C VAL A 602 10.01 22.80 -17.80
N ASP A 603 11.09 22.08 -18.07
CA ASP A 603 11.32 21.38 -19.34
C ASP A 603 11.68 19.88 -19.18
N THR A 604 11.77 19.40 -17.94
CA THR A 604 12.38 18.10 -17.63
C THR A 604 11.35 17.04 -17.36
N ILE A 605 11.47 15.94 -18.09
CA ILE A 605 10.50 14.84 -18.07
C ILE A 605 10.65 14.01 -16.80
N TRP A 606 9.51 13.69 -16.17
CA TRP A 606 9.47 12.94 -14.90
C TRP A 606 8.50 11.75 -14.86
N ASP A 607 7.50 11.68 -15.75
CA ASP A 607 6.50 10.61 -15.86
C ASP A 607 6.42 10.17 -17.35
N PRO A 608 6.14 8.90 -17.68
CA PRO A 608 6.90 8.18 -18.70
C PRO A 608 6.44 8.47 -20.13
N VAL A 609 7.37 9.00 -20.93
CA VAL A 609 7.42 8.85 -22.40
C VAL A 609 8.88 8.64 -22.87
N SER A 610 9.85 9.16 -22.10
CA SER A 610 11.28 9.13 -22.40
C SER A 610 12.13 8.81 -21.16
N ALA A 611 13.46 8.78 -21.33
CA ALA A 611 14.39 8.59 -20.22
C ALA A 611 14.34 9.75 -19.21
N ALA A 612 14.41 9.45 -17.91
CA ALA A 612 14.49 10.46 -16.85
C ALA A 612 15.62 11.48 -17.11
N GLY A 613 15.36 12.75 -16.80
CA GLY A 613 16.30 13.85 -17.02
C GLY A 613 16.41 14.32 -18.48
N SER A 614 15.59 13.80 -19.39
CA SER A 614 15.48 14.30 -20.77
C SER A 614 14.47 15.44 -20.91
N THR A 615 14.48 16.10 -22.06
CA THR A 615 13.53 17.15 -22.47
C THR A 615 12.74 16.68 -23.69
N THR A 616 11.65 17.37 -24.01
CA THR A 616 10.87 17.19 -25.26
C THR A 616 10.81 18.50 -26.04
N GLU A 617 10.51 18.42 -27.33
CA GLU A 617 10.16 19.60 -28.16
C GLU A 617 8.64 19.89 -28.15
N SER A 618 7.81 18.94 -27.68
CA SER A 618 6.33 19.10 -27.62
C SER A 618 5.92 20.09 -26.54
N VAL A 619 6.47 19.94 -25.33
CA VAL A 619 6.14 20.80 -24.18
C VAL A 619 7.39 21.32 -23.45
N SER A 620 7.35 22.60 -23.09
CA SER A 620 8.29 23.23 -22.16
C SER A 620 7.63 24.43 -21.48
N GLY A 621 8.22 24.93 -20.40
CA GLY A 621 7.79 26.20 -19.85
C GLY A 621 8.87 26.95 -19.09
N ASP A 622 8.63 28.24 -18.93
CA ASP A 622 9.42 29.15 -18.10
C ASP A 622 8.52 29.69 -16.99
N CYS A 623 8.97 29.59 -15.74
CA CYS A 623 8.23 30.01 -14.56
C CYS A 623 8.92 31.16 -13.84
N TRP A 624 8.16 32.18 -13.46
CA TRP A 624 8.63 33.29 -12.62
C TRP A 624 7.80 33.37 -11.35
N LEU A 625 8.48 33.71 -10.25
CA LEU A 625 7.88 33.84 -8.93
C LEU A 625 8.19 35.22 -8.38
N THR A 626 7.20 35.80 -7.72
CA THR A 626 7.34 37.02 -6.93
C THR A 626 6.36 36.97 -5.75
N PHE A 627 6.47 37.88 -4.80
CA PHE A 627 5.60 37.90 -3.63
C PHE A 627 5.43 39.33 -3.08
N ASP A 628 4.39 39.50 -2.28
CA ASP A 628 4.24 40.62 -1.34
C ASP A 628 4.03 40.09 0.09
N ASP A 629 3.61 40.96 1.02
CA ASP A 629 3.40 40.58 2.42
C ASP A 629 2.26 39.56 2.63
N GLU A 630 1.36 39.40 1.66
CA GLU A 630 0.12 38.63 1.78
C GLU A 630 -0.04 37.53 0.72
N ASN A 631 0.70 37.57 -0.39
CA ASN A 631 0.46 36.73 -1.56
C ASN A 631 1.75 36.22 -2.21
N LEU A 632 1.68 34.98 -2.70
CA LEU A 632 2.60 34.43 -3.70
C LEU A 632 2.02 34.67 -5.09
N TYR A 633 2.86 35.08 -6.03
CA TYR A 633 2.50 35.26 -7.42
C TYR A 633 3.34 34.35 -8.31
N VAL A 634 2.69 33.66 -9.24
CA VAL A 634 3.33 32.70 -10.15
C VAL A 634 2.92 33.03 -11.57
N PHE A 635 3.90 33.22 -12.46
CA PHE A 635 3.68 33.33 -13.90
C PHE A 635 4.36 32.15 -14.59
N VAL A 636 3.66 31.46 -15.49
CA VAL A 636 4.19 30.34 -16.27
C VAL A 636 3.88 30.58 -17.74
N SER A 637 4.91 30.67 -18.57
CA SER A 637 4.77 30.65 -20.02
C SER A 637 4.98 29.23 -20.52
N VAL A 638 3.94 28.61 -21.06
CA VAL A 638 3.96 27.24 -21.56
C VAL A 638 4.09 27.28 -23.08
N THR A 639 5.10 26.61 -23.61
CA THR A 639 5.19 26.26 -25.03
C THR A 639 4.68 24.85 -25.20
N ASP A 640 3.69 24.68 -26.08
CA ASP A 640 2.99 23.44 -26.32
C ASP A 640 2.53 23.40 -27.79
N ASP A 641 2.80 22.31 -28.51
CA ASP A 641 2.56 22.22 -29.95
C ASP A 641 1.16 21.71 -30.33
N VAL A 642 0.48 21.00 -29.43
CA VAL A 642 -0.87 20.49 -29.68
C VAL A 642 -1.78 20.83 -28.53
N ARG A 643 -2.92 21.43 -28.86
CA ARG A 643 -3.94 21.70 -27.86
C ARG A 643 -4.57 20.40 -27.35
N GLY A 644 -4.47 20.15 -26.05
CA GLY A 644 -5.16 19.07 -25.37
C GLY A 644 -6.67 19.23 -25.31
N THR A 645 -7.34 18.15 -24.93
CA THR A 645 -8.82 18.07 -24.94
C THR A 645 -9.43 19.17 -24.07
N ILE A 646 -10.29 20.04 -24.62
CA ILE A 646 -11.03 21.00 -23.80
C ILE A 646 -12.08 20.26 -22.98
N LEU A 647 -11.92 20.32 -21.65
CA LEU A 647 -12.82 19.67 -20.71
C LEU A 647 -14.09 20.52 -20.48
N PRO A 648 -15.24 19.89 -20.19
CA PRO A 648 -16.44 20.62 -19.80
C PRO A 648 -16.26 21.22 -18.39
N VAL A 649 -16.98 22.30 -18.08
CA VAL A 649 -16.79 23.10 -16.86
C VAL A 649 -16.96 22.28 -15.56
N ASP A 650 -17.74 21.23 -15.60
CA ASP A 650 -17.97 20.29 -14.50
C ASP A 650 -16.84 19.26 -14.29
N ASP A 651 -15.81 19.24 -15.14
CA ASP A 651 -14.60 18.39 -15.02
C ASP A 651 -13.38 19.18 -14.46
N ASN A 652 -13.63 20.20 -13.63
CA ASN A 652 -12.63 21.16 -13.11
C ASN A 652 -11.73 20.64 -11.97
N LYS A 653 -11.53 19.31 -11.85
CA LYS A 653 -10.70 18.71 -10.78
C LYS A 653 -9.71 17.66 -11.28
N ARG A 654 -9.63 17.48 -12.60
CA ARG A 654 -8.91 16.36 -13.22
C ARG A 654 -7.83 16.87 -14.16
N GLN A 655 -6.90 17.63 -13.59
CA GLN A 655 -5.83 18.30 -14.32
C GLN A 655 -4.93 17.35 -15.14
N ARG A 656 -4.97 16.04 -14.89
CA ARG A 656 -4.26 15.02 -15.69
C ARG A 656 -4.99 14.54 -16.95
N ARG A 657 -6.24 14.96 -17.19
CA ARG A 657 -7.04 14.59 -18.36
C ARG A 657 -6.79 15.49 -19.57
N THR A 658 -6.08 16.59 -19.39
CA THR A 658 -5.79 17.58 -20.44
C THR A 658 -4.53 18.35 -20.08
N ASP A 659 -4.17 19.33 -20.90
CA ASP A 659 -3.05 20.23 -20.60
C ASP A 659 -3.34 20.99 -19.31
N SER A 660 -2.36 21.03 -18.42
CA SER A 660 -2.51 21.77 -17.18
C SER A 660 -1.17 22.14 -16.56
N VAL A 661 -1.23 23.14 -15.69
CA VAL A 661 -0.13 23.50 -14.79
C VAL A 661 -0.51 23.10 -13.37
N GLU A 662 0.44 22.49 -12.67
CA GLU A 662 0.32 22.16 -11.24
C GLU A 662 1.34 23.00 -10.45
N ILE A 663 0.87 23.74 -9.45
CA ILE A 663 1.68 24.59 -8.55
C ILE A 663 1.65 23.99 -7.15
N TYR A 664 2.82 23.71 -6.59
CA TYR A 664 3.01 23.03 -5.32
C TYR A 664 3.70 23.98 -4.34
N VAL A 665 3.16 24.09 -3.13
CA VAL A 665 3.72 24.90 -2.04
C VAL A 665 3.70 24.09 -0.76
N ASP A 666 4.89 23.84 -0.21
CA ASP A 666 5.10 23.44 1.17
C ASP A 666 5.58 24.69 1.93
N PRO A 667 4.73 25.35 2.73
CA PRO A 667 5.07 26.64 3.32
C PRO A 667 6.33 26.61 4.17
N ARG A 668 6.64 25.49 4.84
CA ARG A 668 7.78 25.37 5.75
C ARG A 668 8.96 24.63 5.13
N GLY A 669 8.74 23.86 4.05
CA GLY A 669 9.78 23.05 3.39
C GLY A 669 10.16 21.79 4.16
N ASN A 670 9.31 21.34 5.08
CA ASN A 670 9.53 20.19 5.94
C ASN A 670 8.30 19.28 6.07
N ALA A 671 7.31 19.43 5.18
CA ALA A 671 6.09 18.63 5.21
C ALA A 671 6.41 17.14 5.09
N ALA A 672 5.81 16.32 5.96
CA ALA A 672 5.99 14.87 5.94
C ALA A 672 5.21 14.21 4.79
N ASN A 673 4.10 14.83 4.38
CA ASN A 673 3.20 14.34 3.34
C ASN A 673 2.35 15.50 2.78
N THR A 674 1.56 15.25 1.74
CA THR A 674 0.82 16.33 1.05
C THR A 674 -0.40 16.85 1.81
N ALA A 675 -0.87 16.21 2.89
CA ALA A 675 -1.91 16.80 3.73
C ALA A 675 -1.44 18.07 4.46
N GLU A 676 -0.13 18.36 4.44
CA GLU A 676 0.49 19.57 4.99
C GLU A 676 0.90 20.57 3.90
N THR A 677 0.49 20.35 2.65
CA THR A 677 0.88 21.19 1.50
C THR A 677 -0.33 21.81 0.79
N PHE A 678 -0.04 22.74 -0.11
CA PHE A 678 -0.99 23.33 -1.05
C PHE A 678 -0.61 22.90 -2.46
N ILE A 679 -1.56 22.35 -3.22
CA ILE A 679 -1.34 21.92 -4.60
C ILE A 679 -2.52 22.37 -5.46
N ALA A 680 -2.28 23.35 -6.34
CA ALA A 680 -3.26 23.82 -7.31
C ALA A 680 -3.03 23.14 -8.66
N GLY A 681 -4.10 22.61 -9.26
CA GLY A 681 -4.15 22.16 -10.65
C GLY A 681 -4.97 23.15 -11.47
N ILE A 682 -4.39 23.66 -12.56
CA ILE A 682 -4.96 24.74 -13.36
C ILE A 682 -5.01 24.32 -14.82
N MET A 683 -6.21 24.33 -15.39
CA MET A 683 -6.45 24.04 -16.80
C MET A 683 -6.60 25.37 -17.55
N PRO A 684 -5.92 25.58 -18.69
CA PRO A 684 -5.85 26.88 -19.35
C PRO A 684 -7.21 27.39 -19.86
N SER A 685 -8.14 26.52 -20.22
CA SER A 685 -9.52 26.90 -20.54
C SER A 685 -10.49 25.73 -20.38
N MET A 686 -11.75 26.04 -20.06
CA MET A 686 -12.84 25.07 -19.92
C MET A 686 -14.01 25.41 -20.86
N GLY A 687 -14.68 24.39 -21.40
CA GLY A 687 -15.89 24.49 -22.23
C GLY A 687 -15.68 25.06 -23.65
N SER A 688 -14.68 25.90 -23.88
CA SER A 688 -14.25 26.38 -25.20
C SER A 688 -12.79 26.80 -25.21
N MET A 689 -12.21 27.05 -26.40
CA MET A 689 -10.83 27.57 -26.54
C MET A 689 -10.59 28.81 -25.68
N THR A 690 -11.54 29.75 -25.64
CA THR A 690 -11.41 31.00 -24.86
C THR A 690 -12.34 31.05 -23.66
N GLY A 691 -12.75 29.89 -23.15
CA GLY A 691 -13.52 29.81 -21.91
C GLY A 691 -12.66 30.17 -20.70
N PRO A 692 -13.27 30.42 -19.53
CA PRO A 692 -12.50 30.69 -18.31
C PRO A 692 -11.57 29.51 -17.97
N PRO A 693 -10.42 29.77 -17.33
CA PRO A 693 -9.54 28.72 -16.86
C PRO A 693 -10.25 27.89 -15.77
N GLY A 694 -9.89 26.62 -15.70
CA GLY A 694 -10.26 25.75 -14.59
C GLY A 694 -9.22 25.88 -13.48
N ALA A 695 -9.65 25.98 -12.23
CA ALA A 695 -8.77 25.98 -11.07
C ALA A 695 -9.35 25.13 -9.94
N GLY A 696 -8.54 24.20 -9.45
CA GLY A 696 -8.86 23.34 -8.31
C GLY A 696 -7.63 23.04 -7.48
N ARG A 697 -7.86 22.60 -6.25
CA ARG A 697 -6.85 22.00 -5.37
C ARG A 697 -6.98 20.49 -5.43
N ASP A 698 -5.86 19.78 -5.47
CA ASP A 698 -5.81 18.33 -5.56
C ASP A 698 -4.81 17.72 -4.58
N ARG A 699 -5.16 16.58 -3.97
CA ARG A 699 -4.29 15.74 -3.12
C ARG A 699 -3.46 16.51 -2.08
N ASP A 700 -4.06 17.54 -1.48
CA ASP A 700 -3.41 18.47 -0.57
C ASP A 700 -4.21 18.65 0.73
N ASN A 701 -3.85 19.65 1.54
CA ASN A 701 -4.52 19.97 2.81
C ASN A 701 -6.02 20.28 2.69
N HIS A 702 -6.55 20.70 1.53
CA HIS A 702 -7.96 21.06 1.36
C HIS A 702 -8.39 20.94 -0.12
N GLN A 703 -8.50 19.71 -0.61
CA GLN A 703 -8.88 19.39 -1.99
C GLN A 703 -10.28 19.93 -2.35
N GLY A 704 -10.45 20.44 -3.57
CA GLY A 704 -11.74 20.90 -4.08
C GLY A 704 -11.62 21.99 -5.14
N VAL A 705 -12.74 22.58 -5.55
CA VAL A 705 -12.71 23.72 -6.49
C VAL A 705 -12.12 24.95 -5.81
N ALA A 706 -11.23 25.68 -6.49
CA ALA A 706 -10.45 26.74 -5.87
C ALA A 706 -11.31 27.88 -5.32
N GLU A 707 -12.49 28.14 -5.90
CA GLU A 707 -13.42 29.17 -5.40
C GLU A 707 -13.92 28.88 -3.97
N GLU A 708 -13.97 27.61 -3.59
CA GLU A 708 -14.38 27.15 -2.26
C GLU A 708 -13.18 26.92 -1.34
N THR A 709 -12.10 26.34 -1.87
CA THR A 709 -10.98 25.84 -1.07
C THR A 709 -9.76 26.75 -1.06
N ALA A 710 -9.70 27.76 -1.93
CA ALA A 710 -8.67 28.79 -2.00
C ALA A 710 -9.27 30.19 -2.24
N PRO A 711 -10.13 30.70 -1.32
CA PRO A 711 -10.74 32.01 -1.49
C PRO A 711 -9.68 33.11 -1.65
N GLY A 712 -9.82 33.93 -2.70
CA GLY A 712 -8.85 34.99 -3.03
C GLY A 712 -7.72 34.56 -3.96
N MET A 713 -7.63 33.26 -4.30
CA MET A 713 -6.83 32.81 -5.43
C MET A 713 -7.43 33.37 -6.73
N GLU A 714 -6.58 33.94 -7.57
CA GLU A 714 -6.96 34.51 -8.86
C GLU A 714 -6.11 33.87 -9.95
N VAL A 715 -6.72 33.55 -11.10
CA VAL A 715 -6.06 32.92 -12.24
C VAL A 715 -6.45 33.67 -13.51
N ALA A 716 -5.45 34.04 -14.31
CA ALA A 716 -5.62 34.53 -15.67
C ALA A 716 -4.80 33.68 -16.64
N VAL A 717 -5.35 33.48 -17.84
CA VAL A 717 -4.69 32.73 -18.92
C VAL A 717 -4.84 33.49 -20.22
N THR A 718 -3.74 33.63 -20.96
CA THR A 718 -3.69 34.23 -22.30
C THR A 718 -3.17 33.20 -23.29
N MET A 719 -3.89 32.98 -24.37
CA MET A 719 -3.47 32.11 -25.48
C MET A 719 -4.21 32.47 -26.77
N ALA A 720 -3.88 31.79 -27.87
CA ALA A 720 -4.56 31.98 -29.14
C ALA A 720 -6.06 31.61 -29.07
N ASP A 721 -6.90 32.38 -29.77
CA ASP A 721 -8.35 32.15 -29.78
C ASP A 721 -8.80 30.92 -30.60
N ASN A 722 -7.85 30.30 -31.32
CA ASN A 722 -8.10 29.17 -32.22
C ASN A 722 -6.90 28.20 -32.24
N GLU A 723 -7.19 26.95 -32.59
CA GLU A 723 -6.22 25.85 -32.58
C GLU A 723 -5.14 25.99 -33.68
N GLU A 724 -5.44 26.64 -34.81
CA GLU A 724 -4.46 26.84 -35.90
C GLU A 724 -3.30 27.78 -35.50
N GLU A 725 -3.56 28.69 -34.55
CA GLU A 725 -2.59 29.65 -34.03
C GLU A 725 -2.06 29.27 -32.63
N TYR A 726 -2.48 28.12 -32.09
CA TYR A 726 -2.05 27.65 -30.78
C TYR A 726 -0.56 27.28 -30.79
N SER A 727 0.15 27.72 -29.75
CA SER A 727 1.56 27.39 -29.51
C SER A 727 1.85 27.34 -28.01
N GLY A 728 0.84 26.98 -27.22
CA GLY A 728 0.83 27.06 -25.76
C GLY A 728 0.08 28.28 -25.21
N TYR A 729 0.36 28.61 -23.95
CA TYR A 729 -0.41 29.56 -23.16
C TYR A 729 0.42 30.20 -22.04
N ASP A 730 0.09 31.45 -21.71
CA ASP A 730 0.61 32.16 -20.56
C ASP A 730 -0.39 32.09 -19.42
N LEU A 731 0.08 31.71 -18.23
CA LEU A 731 -0.73 31.52 -17.04
C LEU A 731 -0.18 32.37 -15.90
N GLU A 732 -1.06 33.13 -15.26
CA GLU A 732 -0.71 34.00 -14.13
C GLU A 732 -1.63 33.72 -12.95
N VAL A 733 -1.03 33.55 -11.77
CA VAL A 733 -1.73 33.10 -10.57
C VAL A 733 -1.31 33.93 -9.37
N LYS A 734 -2.31 34.34 -8.59
CA LYS A 734 -2.14 34.87 -7.24
C LYS A 734 -2.63 33.83 -6.24
N ILE A 735 -1.80 33.51 -5.25
CA ILE A 735 -2.10 32.57 -4.15
C ILE A 735 -1.94 33.33 -2.82
N PRO A 736 -3.04 33.65 -2.12
CA PRO A 736 -2.97 34.23 -0.78
C PRO A 736 -2.24 33.32 0.22
N PHE A 737 -1.43 33.88 1.12
CA PHE A 737 -0.78 33.10 2.18
C PHE A 737 -1.80 32.52 3.18
N ASP A 738 -2.97 33.13 3.33
CA ASP A 738 -4.02 32.67 4.24
C ASP A 738 -4.75 31.40 3.76
N VAL A 739 -4.53 30.94 2.52
CA VAL A 739 -5.05 29.64 2.04
C VAL A 739 -4.03 28.51 2.17
N LEU A 740 -2.77 28.84 2.47
CA LEU A 740 -1.70 27.86 2.69
C LEU A 740 -1.91 27.09 4.02
N PRO A 741 -1.46 25.83 4.11
CA PRO A 741 -1.67 24.97 5.28
C PRO A 741 -0.83 25.38 6.51
N ASP A 742 0.14 26.25 6.35
CA ASP A 742 0.95 26.84 7.41
C ASP A 742 1.47 28.21 6.92
N ALA A 743 1.97 29.05 7.82
CA ALA A 743 2.67 30.28 7.50
C ALA A 743 4.06 30.00 6.95
N ILE A 744 4.50 30.76 5.94
CA ILE A 744 5.73 30.49 5.19
C ILE A 744 7.00 30.60 6.06
N ASP A 745 7.92 29.64 5.94
CA ASP A 745 9.33 29.84 6.26
C ASP A 745 10.02 30.51 5.06
N PRO A 746 10.32 31.82 5.12
CA PRO A 746 10.86 32.56 3.99
C PRO A 746 12.26 32.09 3.57
N ARG A 747 12.93 31.23 4.37
CA ARG A 747 14.23 30.68 4.01
C ARG A 747 14.12 29.29 3.36
N HIS A 748 13.06 28.54 3.60
CA HIS A 748 13.00 27.12 3.27
C HIS A 748 11.74 26.66 2.54
N MET A 749 10.82 27.57 2.16
CA MET A 749 9.59 27.21 1.45
C MET A 749 9.86 26.19 0.33
N GLY A 750 9.19 25.03 0.41
CA GLY A 750 9.19 24.03 -0.65
C GLY A 750 8.28 24.48 -1.78
N PHE A 751 8.75 24.37 -3.02
CA PHE A 751 8.02 24.80 -4.20
C PHE A 751 8.26 23.85 -5.36
N ASN A 752 7.21 23.59 -6.14
CA ASN A 752 7.37 22.95 -7.44
C ASN A 752 6.34 23.46 -8.44
N VAL A 753 6.69 23.36 -9.72
CA VAL A 753 5.79 23.60 -10.84
C VAL A 753 5.94 22.45 -11.82
N LEU A 754 4.82 21.85 -12.21
CA LEU A 754 4.75 20.78 -13.20
C LEU A 754 3.78 21.17 -14.32
N ILE A 755 4.06 20.73 -15.54
CA ILE A 755 3.18 20.87 -16.70
C ILE A 755 2.78 19.47 -17.14
N ASN A 756 1.47 19.23 -17.23
CA ASN A 756 0.91 18.06 -17.90
C ASN A 756 0.60 18.46 -19.34
N ASP A 757 1.09 17.66 -20.28
CA ASP A 757 0.82 17.77 -21.70
C ASP A 757 -0.06 16.58 -22.12
N SER A 758 -1.21 16.90 -22.70
CA SER A 758 -2.16 15.95 -23.24
C SER A 758 -2.37 16.22 -24.72
N ASP A 759 -1.35 15.91 -25.53
CA ASP A 759 -1.38 15.76 -26.99
C ASP A 759 -2.46 14.77 -27.55
N THR A 760 -3.48 14.40 -26.78
CA THR A 760 -4.54 13.49 -27.16
C THR A 760 -5.93 14.11 -27.06
N GLN A 761 -6.84 13.52 -27.83
CA GLN A 761 -8.27 13.82 -27.79
C GLN A 761 -9.07 12.77 -27.00
N ASN A 762 -8.38 11.80 -26.36
CA ASN A 762 -8.98 10.77 -25.52
C ASN A 762 -8.77 11.02 -24.02
N GLN A 763 -8.39 12.25 -23.65
CA GLN A 763 -8.24 12.68 -22.26
C GLN A 763 -7.14 11.93 -21.49
N ALA A 764 -6.12 11.45 -22.21
CA ALA A 764 -4.93 10.83 -21.64
C ALA A 764 -3.73 11.78 -21.76
N ALA A 765 -3.10 12.11 -20.63
CA ALA A 765 -1.82 12.81 -20.63
C ALA A 765 -0.72 11.95 -21.25
N GLN A 766 0.13 12.55 -22.08
CA GLN A 766 1.30 11.89 -22.66
C GLN A 766 2.55 12.25 -21.87
N VAL A 767 3.01 13.50 -21.97
CA VAL A 767 4.27 13.95 -21.40
C VAL A 767 4.02 14.78 -20.15
N ARG A 768 4.95 14.71 -19.19
CA ARG A 768 4.92 15.55 -18.00
C ARG A 768 6.30 16.11 -17.73
N VAL A 769 6.38 17.44 -17.64
CA VAL A 769 7.63 18.17 -17.36
C VAL A 769 7.54 18.94 -16.04
N GLY A 770 8.68 19.29 -15.44
CA GLY A 770 8.71 19.94 -14.14
C GLY A 770 10.03 20.61 -13.80
N TRP A 771 10.05 21.33 -12.67
CA TRP A 771 11.27 21.93 -12.11
C TRP A 771 12.07 20.96 -11.23
N SER A 772 11.45 20.42 -10.17
CA SER A 772 11.96 19.27 -9.41
C SER A 772 11.20 18.01 -9.84
N THR A 773 11.91 16.94 -10.21
CA THR A 773 11.40 15.87 -11.09
C THR A 773 11.77 14.46 -10.63
N PHE A 774 11.91 14.26 -9.32
CA PHE A 774 12.15 12.91 -8.75
C PHE A 774 10.93 11.99 -8.93
N ALA A 775 11.15 10.67 -8.95
CA ALA A 775 10.01 9.76 -8.89
C ALA A 775 9.27 9.95 -7.55
N GLY A 776 7.94 9.83 -7.56
CA GLY A 776 7.11 10.15 -6.38
C GLY A 776 6.91 11.64 -6.09
N VAL A 777 7.42 12.57 -6.92
CA VAL A 777 7.35 14.03 -6.68
C VAL A 777 5.96 14.57 -6.35
N ARG A 778 4.89 13.91 -6.79
CA ARG A 778 3.51 14.30 -6.48
C ARG A 778 3.11 14.12 -5.02
N ALA A 779 3.80 13.26 -4.28
CA ALA A 779 3.47 12.89 -2.90
C ALA A 779 4.65 13.02 -1.91
N ASP A 780 5.84 13.41 -2.40
CA ASP A 780 7.06 13.58 -1.61
C ASP A 780 7.48 15.07 -1.50
N PRO A 781 6.86 15.88 -0.61
CA PRO A 781 7.19 17.31 -0.47
C PRO A 781 8.66 17.59 -0.16
N TRP A 782 9.32 16.69 0.58
CA TRP A 782 10.74 16.78 0.91
C TRP A 782 11.68 16.78 -0.31
N ARG A 783 11.19 16.42 -1.50
CA ARG A 783 11.90 16.43 -2.78
C ARG A 783 11.58 17.65 -3.66
N TRP A 784 10.72 18.56 -3.22
CA TRP A 784 10.40 19.77 -3.97
C TRP A 784 11.60 20.74 -3.97
N GLY A 785 11.60 21.67 -4.92
CA GLY A 785 12.62 22.70 -4.97
C GLY A 785 12.53 23.62 -3.75
N GLN A 786 13.63 24.28 -3.39
CA GLN A 786 13.67 25.19 -2.24
C GLN A 786 13.71 26.64 -2.69
N VAL A 787 12.74 27.42 -2.25
CA VAL A 787 12.63 28.84 -2.57
C VAL A 787 12.85 29.68 -1.31
N SER A 788 13.62 30.77 -1.43
CA SER A 788 13.73 31.80 -0.39
C SER A 788 13.09 33.11 -0.83
N LEU A 789 12.26 33.68 0.03
CA LEU A 789 11.55 34.93 -0.17
C LEU A 789 12.35 36.06 0.48
N GLU A 790 13.11 36.81 -0.32
CA GLU A 790 14.06 37.79 0.21
C GLU A 790 13.39 38.97 0.92
N GLY A 791 13.62 39.10 2.22
CA GLY A 791 13.13 40.22 3.01
C GLY A 791 11.75 40.01 3.64
N LEU A 792 11.06 38.89 3.37
CA LEU A 792 9.87 38.50 4.10
C LEU A 792 10.23 38.06 5.53
N GLU A 793 9.46 38.51 6.53
CA GLU A 793 9.65 38.09 7.92
C GLU A 793 9.04 36.70 8.17
N ASP A 794 9.74 35.83 8.92
CA ASP A 794 9.19 34.54 9.34
C ASP A 794 8.16 34.77 10.46
N ALA A 795 6.88 34.58 10.13
CA ALA A 795 5.78 34.70 11.08
C ALA A 795 5.76 33.56 12.13
N GLY A 796 6.59 32.52 11.95
CA GLY A 796 6.52 31.28 12.72
C GLY A 796 5.45 30.33 12.17
N SER A 797 5.42 29.11 12.70
CA SER A 797 4.45 28.08 12.28
C SER A 797 3.09 28.28 12.96
N GLU A 798 2.04 28.26 12.15
CA GLU A 798 0.60 28.30 12.46
C GLU A 798 -0.14 27.27 11.57
N PRO A 799 0.02 25.96 11.83
CA PRO A 799 -0.49 24.90 10.95
C PRO A 799 -2.02 24.81 10.99
N LYS A 800 -2.62 24.44 9.86
CA LYS A 800 -4.06 24.20 9.67
C LYS A 800 -4.32 22.71 9.53
N ASP A 801 -5.32 22.22 10.26
CA ASP A 801 -5.76 20.84 10.14
C ASP A 801 -6.25 20.55 8.71
N ALA A 802 -5.84 19.40 8.16
CA ALA A 802 -6.27 18.99 6.83
C ALA A 802 -7.78 18.73 6.78
N VAL A 803 -8.42 19.20 5.71
CA VAL A 803 -9.81 18.94 5.36
C VAL A 803 -9.83 17.89 4.26
N LEU A 804 -9.71 16.64 4.68
CA LEU A 804 -9.76 15.49 3.78
C LEU A 804 -11.21 15.24 3.31
N PRO A 805 -11.39 14.60 2.13
CA PRO A 805 -12.65 13.95 1.82
C PRO A 805 -13.13 13.11 3.01
N SER A 806 -14.44 13.03 3.23
CA SER A 806 -14.98 12.44 4.46
C SER A 806 -16.11 11.44 4.21
N THR A 807 -16.42 11.16 2.95
CA THR A 807 -17.53 10.29 2.57
C THR A 807 -17.03 9.09 1.80
N ALA A 808 -16.97 7.94 2.48
CA ALA A 808 -16.64 6.67 1.87
C ALA A 808 -17.84 6.06 1.13
N ALA A 809 -17.58 5.29 0.08
CA ALA A 809 -18.55 4.41 -0.54
C ALA A 809 -18.88 3.26 0.42
N ARG A 810 -20.16 3.08 0.78
CA ARG A 810 -20.54 2.16 1.86
C ARG A 810 -21.12 0.84 1.37
N SER A 811 -20.76 -0.24 2.04
CA SER A 811 -21.27 -1.61 1.80
C SER A 811 -22.78 -1.72 1.97
N VAL A 812 -23.37 -0.92 2.88
CA VAL A 812 -24.83 -0.85 3.08
C VAL A 812 -25.59 -0.24 1.89
N ASP A 813 -24.87 0.38 0.96
CA ASP A 813 -25.38 1.00 -0.27
C ASP A 813 -25.06 0.17 -1.53
N SER A 814 -24.36 -0.95 -1.39
CA SER A 814 -23.94 -1.81 -2.51
C SER A 814 -24.77 -3.09 -2.58
N PRO A 815 -25.66 -3.25 -3.60
CA PRO A 815 -26.38 -4.50 -3.85
C PRO A 815 -25.45 -5.72 -3.93
N LEU A 816 -24.28 -5.58 -4.55
CA LEU A 816 -23.29 -6.65 -4.74
C LEU A 816 -22.70 -7.11 -3.40
N SER A 817 -22.25 -6.17 -2.56
CA SER A 817 -21.79 -6.47 -1.21
C SER A 817 -22.90 -7.08 -0.33
N ILE A 818 -24.14 -6.58 -0.45
CA ILE A 818 -25.28 -7.06 0.36
C ILE A 818 -25.65 -8.49 -0.01
N ILE A 819 -25.77 -8.83 -1.29
CA ILE A 819 -26.16 -10.18 -1.70
C ILE A 819 -25.07 -11.19 -1.31
N GLN A 820 -23.79 -10.84 -1.46
CA GLN A 820 -22.69 -11.70 -1.06
C GLN A 820 -22.68 -11.90 0.46
N SER A 821 -22.77 -10.84 1.26
CA SER A 821 -22.80 -10.96 2.72
C SER A 821 -23.99 -11.78 3.22
N ALA A 822 -25.15 -11.65 2.57
CA ALA A 822 -26.33 -12.45 2.88
C ALA A 822 -26.16 -13.94 2.55
N GLY A 823 -25.38 -14.28 1.52
CA GLY A 823 -25.06 -15.66 1.13
C GLY A 823 -23.94 -16.27 1.97
N ASP A 824 -22.80 -15.59 2.05
CA ASP A 824 -21.56 -16.08 2.67
C ASP A 824 -21.61 -16.09 4.21
N ARG A 825 -22.54 -15.31 4.78
CA ARG A 825 -22.61 -14.96 6.21
C ARG A 825 -21.33 -14.32 6.77
N VAL A 826 -20.48 -13.80 5.89
CA VAL A 826 -19.37 -12.91 6.29
C VAL A 826 -19.95 -11.51 6.51
N PRO A 827 -19.63 -10.84 7.63
CA PRO A 827 -20.23 -9.55 7.95
C PRO A 827 -20.00 -8.48 6.87
N LEU A 828 -21.08 -7.80 6.51
CA LEU A 828 -21.10 -6.73 5.50
C LEU A 828 -20.12 -5.62 5.89
N GLY A 829 -19.18 -5.27 5.01
CA GLY A 829 -18.12 -4.29 5.28
C GLY A 829 -17.13 -4.70 6.38
N GLY A 830 -17.14 -5.97 6.82
CA GLY A 830 -16.36 -6.45 7.96
C GLY A 830 -16.79 -5.89 9.32
N HIS A 831 -17.94 -5.21 9.40
CA HIS A 831 -18.52 -4.67 10.64
C HIS A 831 -18.97 -5.79 11.59
N SER A 832 -19.25 -5.46 12.86
CA SER A 832 -19.88 -6.42 13.77
C SER A 832 -21.28 -6.83 13.25
N PRO A 833 -21.62 -8.12 13.20
CA PRO A 833 -22.95 -8.55 12.79
C PRO A 833 -24.00 -8.29 13.88
N THR A 834 -25.27 -8.09 13.48
CA THR A 834 -26.39 -8.17 14.44
C THR A 834 -26.61 -9.62 14.89
N SER A 835 -27.08 -9.81 16.13
CA SER A 835 -27.46 -11.11 16.67
C SER A 835 -28.84 -11.06 17.35
N PRO A 836 -29.88 -11.75 16.85
CA PRO A 836 -29.92 -12.52 15.59
C PRO A 836 -29.64 -11.66 14.35
N HIS A 837 -29.37 -12.28 13.19
CA HIS A 837 -29.20 -11.56 11.93
C HIS A 837 -30.52 -10.99 11.39
N LEU A 838 -30.42 -9.99 10.51
CA LEU A 838 -31.53 -9.53 9.68
C LEU A 838 -32.08 -10.67 8.81
N GLU A 839 -33.40 -10.75 8.66
CA GLU A 839 -34.04 -11.74 7.79
C GLU A 839 -35.12 -11.10 6.90
N ILE A 840 -35.21 -11.54 5.64
CA ILE A 840 -36.37 -11.30 4.78
C ILE A 840 -37.26 -12.56 4.81
N VAL A 841 -38.28 -12.54 5.66
CA VAL A 841 -39.20 -13.65 5.97
C VAL A 841 -40.08 -14.03 4.78
N SER A 842 -40.44 -13.07 3.93
CA SER A 842 -41.12 -13.35 2.66
C SER A 842 -41.05 -12.16 1.70
N VAL A 843 -41.14 -12.45 0.40
CA VAL A 843 -41.26 -11.46 -0.67
C VAL A 843 -42.44 -11.86 -1.56
N GLU A 844 -43.39 -10.95 -1.74
CA GLU A 844 -44.58 -11.17 -2.57
C GLU A 844 -44.79 -10.03 -3.57
N ARG A 845 -45.18 -10.36 -4.80
CA ARG A 845 -45.63 -9.37 -5.78
C ARG A 845 -47.10 -8.99 -5.55
N LYS A 846 -47.39 -7.68 -5.57
CA LYS A 846 -48.76 -7.13 -5.60
C LYS A 846 -48.87 -5.99 -6.62
N LYS A 847 -49.38 -6.30 -7.82
CA LYS A 847 -49.51 -5.36 -8.95
C LYS A 847 -48.16 -4.76 -9.37
N ASP A 848 -47.95 -3.48 -9.09
CA ASP A 848 -46.75 -2.66 -9.36
C ASP A 848 -45.86 -2.49 -8.12
N ARG A 849 -46.03 -3.35 -7.11
CA ARG A 849 -45.30 -3.30 -5.85
C ARG A 849 -44.75 -4.66 -5.46
N ILE A 850 -43.61 -4.64 -4.80
CA ILE A 850 -43.06 -5.77 -4.06
C ILE A 850 -43.33 -5.54 -2.57
N THR A 851 -43.87 -6.55 -1.91
CA THR A 851 -44.12 -6.56 -0.47
C THR A 851 -43.11 -7.49 0.20
N ALA A 852 -42.19 -6.93 0.97
CA ALA A 852 -41.25 -7.69 1.78
C ALA A 852 -41.71 -7.72 3.25
N VAL A 853 -41.62 -8.87 3.91
CA VAL A 853 -41.70 -8.98 5.36
C VAL A 853 -40.28 -9.11 5.89
N VAL A 854 -39.80 -8.10 6.60
CA VAL A 854 -38.44 -8.05 7.13
C VAL A 854 -38.49 -8.21 8.64
N HIS A 855 -37.71 -9.13 9.20
CA HIS A 855 -37.51 -9.28 10.63
C HIS A 855 -36.24 -8.51 11.04
N ALA A 856 -36.42 -7.33 11.65
CA ALA A 856 -35.30 -6.57 12.19
C ALA A 856 -34.98 -7.08 13.61
N PRO A 857 -33.73 -7.46 13.91
CA PRO A 857 -33.38 -8.06 15.20
C PRO A 857 -33.42 -7.04 16.35
N VAL A 858 -33.01 -5.81 16.05
CA VAL A 858 -33.00 -4.67 16.98
C VAL A 858 -33.62 -3.45 16.30
N LYS A 859 -33.62 -2.28 16.96
CA LYS A 859 -34.03 -1.02 16.35
C LYS A 859 -32.86 -0.45 15.54
N GLY A 860 -33.06 -0.15 14.26
CA GLY A 860 -32.02 0.40 13.39
C GLY A 860 -32.57 0.95 12.08
N ALA A 861 -31.70 1.27 11.13
CA ALA A 861 -32.05 1.71 9.79
C ALA A 861 -31.90 0.54 8.81
N ALA A 862 -32.94 0.23 8.05
CA ALA A 862 -32.89 -0.75 6.95
C ALA A 862 -32.92 -0.03 5.61
N LYS A 863 -32.00 -0.36 4.70
CA LYS A 863 -32.11 -0.01 3.27
C LYS A 863 -32.52 -1.26 2.52
N LEU A 864 -33.57 -1.17 1.72
CA LEU A 864 -34.08 -2.28 0.91
C LEU A 864 -33.92 -1.93 -0.57
N PHE A 865 -33.39 -2.89 -1.33
CA PHE A 865 -33.20 -2.79 -2.77
C PHE A 865 -34.03 -3.87 -3.46
N VAL A 866 -34.68 -3.50 -4.56
CA VAL A 866 -35.22 -4.44 -5.53
C VAL A 866 -34.24 -4.48 -6.68
N TRP A 867 -33.61 -5.63 -6.88
CA TRP A 867 -32.47 -5.79 -7.79
C TRP A 867 -32.75 -6.92 -8.79
N ASP A 868 -32.40 -6.72 -10.05
CA ASP A 868 -32.61 -7.70 -11.13
C ASP A 868 -31.36 -8.54 -11.48
N GLY A 869 -30.25 -8.31 -10.77
CA GLY A 869 -28.95 -8.91 -11.06
C GLY A 869 -27.94 -7.93 -11.66
N GLU A 870 -28.41 -6.80 -12.20
CA GLU A 870 -27.55 -5.77 -12.79
C GLU A 870 -27.93 -4.38 -12.23
N ASN A 871 -29.21 -4.06 -12.19
CA ASN A 871 -29.74 -2.74 -11.90
C ASN A 871 -30.61 -2.71 -10.63
N VAL A 872 -30.50 -1.61 -9.88
CA VAL A 872 -31.45 -1.30 -8.79
C VAL A 872 -32.74 -0.76 -9.39
N LEU A 873 -33.79 -1.57 -9.38
CA LEU A 873 -35.11 -1.23 -9.92
C LEU A 873 -35.92 -0.30 -9.01
N ALA A 874 -35.68 -0.40 -7.71
CA ALA A 874 -36.23 0.48 -6.69
C ALA A 874 -35.45 0.32 -5.39
N GLU A 875 -35.33 1.40 -4.65
CA GLU A 875 -34.73 1.40 -3.31
C GLU A 875 -35.63 2.12 -2.32
N MET A 876 -35.46 1.80 -1.04
CA MET A 876 -36.01 2.61 0.04
C MET A 876 -35.25 2.44 1.35
N GLU A 877 -35.16 3.52 2.12
CA GLU A 877 -34.64 3.50 3.48
C GLU A 877 -35.76 3.65 4.51
N ARG A 878 -35.66 2.93 5.62
CA ARG A 878 -36.63 3.01 6.72
C ARG A 878 -36.01 2.70 8.07
N ASN A 879 -36.30 3.56 9.05
CA ASN A 879 -36.10 3.21 10.45
C ASN A 879 -37.04 2.07 10.87
N MET A 880 -36.47 0.95 11.28
CA MET A 880 -37.17 -0.28 11.66
C MET A 880 -37.05 -0.49 13.17
N PRO A 881 -38.16 -0.57 13.92
CA PRO A 881 -38.15 -1.13 15.27
C PRO A 881 -37.92 -2.66 15.22
N ALA A 882 -37.53 -3.26 16.34
CA ALA A 882 -37.36 -4.70 16.45
C ALA A 882 -38.64 -5.49 16.09
N GLY A 883 -38.43 -6.67 15.50
CA GLY A 883 -39.43 -7.63 15.05
C GLY A 883 -39.86 -7.45 13.58
N GLU A 884 -40.87 -8.23 13.18
CA GLU A 884 -41.33 -8.26 11.78
C GLU A 884 -42.05 -6.98 11.35
N ARG A 885 -41.69 -6.47 10.17
CA ARG A 885 -42.35 -5.32 9.54
C ARG A 885 -42.60 -5.59 8.07
N ARG A 886 -43.82 -5.26 7.65
CA ARG A 886 -44.18 -5.27 6.24
C ARG A 886 -43.75 -3.97 5.57
N VAL A 887 -43.02 -4.09 4.48
CA VAL A 887 -42.49 -2.99 3.67
C VAL A 887 -43.05 -3.16 2.25
N ASN A 888 -43.54 -2.06 1.65
CA ASN A 888 -44.12 -2.09 0.31
C ASN A 888 -43.33 -1.17 -0.62
N ILE A 889 -42.49 -1.76 -1.46
CA ILE A 889 -41.61 -1.06 -2.39
C ILE A 889 -42.36 -0.91 -3.72
N ARG A 890 -42.41 0.31 -4.26
CA ARG A 890 -43.02 0.56 -5.58
C ARG A 890 -41.96 0.39 -6.65
N VAL A 891 -42.24 -0.43 -7.66
CA VAL A 891 -41.31 -0.68 -8.77
C VAL A 891 -42.02 -0.27 -10.06
N PRO A 892 -41.67 0.87 -10.67
CA PRO A 892 -42.27 1.30 -11.93
C PRO A 892 -42.13 0.21 -13.01
N GLY A 893 -43.23 -0.12 -13.70
CA GLY A 893 -43.18 -1.11 -14.79
C GLY A 893 -42.94 -2.57 -14.38
N LEU A 894 -43.01 -2.91 -13.08
CA LEU A 894 -42.73 -4.25 -12.54
C LEU A 894 -43.33 -5.43 -13.35
N PRO A 895 -44.58 -5.39 -13.86
CA PRO A 895 -45.10 -6.48 -14.67
C PRO A 895 -44.24 -6.83 -15.88
N SER A 896 -43.71 -5.81 -16.58
CA SER A 896 -42.86 -6.00 -17.76
C SER A 896 -41.45 -6.44 -17.39
N VAL A 897 -40.91 -5.94 -16.27
CA VAL A 897 -39.58 -6.34 -15.79
C VAL A 897 -39.53 -7.84 -15.47
N LEU A 898 -40.57 -8.35 -14.81
CA LEU A 898 -40.67 -9.77 -14.44
C LEU A 898 -40.95 -10.72 -15.62
N GLU A 899 -41.26 -10.20 -16.81
CA GLU A 899 -41.36 -11.05 -18.01
C GLU A 899 -39.97 -11.46 -18.53
N THR A 900 -38.93 -10.68 -18.20
CA THR A 900 -37.60 -10.82 -18.78
C THR A 900 -36.50 -11.08 -17.75
N THR A 901 -36.75 -10.80 -16.47
CA THR A 901 -35.72 -10.85 -15.42
C THR A 901 -36.22 -11.44 -14.12
N GLU A 902 -35.28 -12.06 -13.42
CA GLU A 902 -35.40 -12.55 -12.05
C GLU A 902 -35.23 -11.36 -11.09
N VAL A 903 -36.00 -11.29 -10.01
CA VAL A 903 -35.89 -10.16 -9.07
C VAL A 903 -35.61 -10.67 -7.66
N THR A 904 -34.63 -10.04 -7.01
CA THR A 904 -34.23 -10.29 -5.64
C THR A 904 -34.47 -9.04 -4.79
N VAL A 905 -35.05 -9.21 -3.61
CA VAL A 905 -35.07 -8.15 -2.60
C VAL A 905 -33.85 -8.33 -1.72
N LEU A 906 -33.04 -7.29 -1.64
CA LEU A 906 -31.88 -7.18 -0.78
C LEU A 906 -32.20 -6.21 0.35
N ALA A 907 -31.60 -6.44 1.52
CA ALA A 907 -31.70 -5.52 2.63
C ALA A 907 -30.37 -5.43 3.36
N SER A 908 -29.87 -4.21 3.56
CA SER A 908 -28.86 -3.90 4.57
C SER A 908 -29.54 -3.32 5.80
N PHE A 909 -28.97 -3.55 6.97
CA PHE A 909 -29.47 -3.04 8.24
C PHE A 909 -28.33 -2.61 9.15
N GLN A 910 -28.39 -1.36 9.61
CA GLN A 910 -27.42 -0.76 10.52
C GLN A 910 -28.08 -0.36 11.84
N SER A 911 -27.45 -0.72 12.96
CA SER A 911 -27.83 -0.33 14.31
C SER A 911 -26.58 -0.10 15.14
N GLU A 912 -26.31 1.16 15.51
CA GLU A 912 -25.04 1.52 16.15
C GLU A 912 -23.86 1.03 15.28
N ASP A 913 -22.93 0.28 15.86
CA ASP A 913 -21.75 -0.27 15.17
C ASP A 913 -22.01 -1.65 14.54
N THR A 914 -23.25 -2.15 14.59
CA THR A 914 -23.62 -3.44 14.00
C THR A 914 -24.27 -3.28 12.63
N VAL A 915 -23.87 -4.15 11.70
CA VAL A 915 -24.38 -4.19 10.32
C VAL A 915 -24.76 -5.62 9.95
N SER A 916 -25.85 -5.79 9.20
CA SER A 916 -26.27 -7.09 8.69
C SER A 916 -26.91 -6.97 7.32
N ALA A 917 -26.86 -8.06 6.56
CA ALA A 917 -27.43 -8.16 5.23
C ALA A 917 -28.44 -9.32 5.17
N ALA A 918 -29.42 -9.21 4.29
CA ALA A 918 -30.35 -10.28 3.96
C ALA A 918 -30.74 -10.17 2.49
N ALA A 919 -30.96 -11.31 1.85
CA ALA A 919 -31.40 -11.39 0.46
C ALA A 919 -32.52 -12.44 0.34
N ARG A 920 -33.51 -12.16 -0.50
CA ARG A 920 -34.55 -13.14 -0.86
C ARG A 920 -35.08 -12.91 -2.25
N ARG A 921 -35.03 -13.96 -3.08
CA ARG A 921 -35.63 -13.97 -4.41
C ARG A 921 -37.16 -13.82 -4.30
N LEU A 922 -37.76 -13.09 -5.23
CA LEU A 922 -39.20 -13.09 -5.44
C LEU A 922 -39.66 -14.47 -5.96
N GLU A 923 -40.56 -15.12 -5.22
CA GLU A 923 -41.15 -16.43 -5.57
C GLU A 923 -42.24 -16.34 -6.66
#